data_AF-A0A7I5E6S9-F1
#
_entry.id   AF-A0A7I5E6S9-F1
#
_cell.length_a   1.000
_cell.length_b   1.000
_cell.length_c   1.000
_cell.angle_alpha   90.00
_cell.angle_beta   90.00
_cell.angle_gamma   90.00
#
_symmetry.space_group_name_H-M   'P 1'
#
loop_
_entity.id
_entity.type
_entity.pdbx_description
1 polymer ?
#
loop_
_entity_poly.entity_id
_entity_poly.type
_entity_poly.pdbx_seq_one_letter_code
_entity_poly.pdbx_strand_id
1 'polypeptide(L)'
;MCQVRMSGTYGLSSWQAVSVATSVLIALKVLLIPTYTSTDFEVHRNWMAITHNLPLSKWYYESTSEWTLDYPPFFAYFEKCLATVAYFCGLEDILTLQKGALFNNRVLYFQRLSVIAADIFYILSCVIFCFADSPRWEALPKKLQPKARIAAFVVLSCHSGLLLIDSIHFQYNAMLTGLFIFSIYSADCEKFLLSALLYCTLLNFKHIYLYYAPAYVVFLLRRYFFRCFDDLLEFTRTISSGIKLATVMAVPFILSFGPFIYAGGLRGFIQILSRLFPVSRGLTHAYWAPNFWAIYNIIDLMLYRLLSLWKPQLFIAPTYSSGLVQEYEHSVLPTITPLLSLMCVLSSLAPLFAAMLKKKLPDFCTLLSLSSFSFFWFGYHVHEKAVLLIAIPLLCVAFTDPKFIRLAVLFSIITATSLFPLLFTLFEVPIKYCASATYIVIILLMIRYVFRIDIQSLMILPTLVYVLGLLFIEFYATFVHQALFKASLAFLPLMMISVYNAAGVLFCYLWLILLVFDDDIGVAYKKKHCELIEGFIRAGHYPVQTVESLEEVEVVGGIDISASKHNNGFAVVAFSVFEYPTMRPLAIFDDVVVITEPYITDYLAVREANPVADFVNQVLTDYPQFRPDVLLCDGNGQFHIRRCGLACHIGALTGIATVGVAKNLNLSLLKAAGADDDVLKAADEVIANVSSQTSDGYTPFDVILPVLMNVTRLGGSKVPVFVSAGYGIDLDLATQLVITTARNRICEPIRSADLHSREKVREYFDN
;
A
#
# COMPACT_ATOMS: atom_id res chain seq x y z
N MET A 1 28.16 -26.30 23.61
CA MET A 1 27.28 -25.56 22.66
C MET A 1 25.85 -25.99 22.90
N CYS A 2 25.15 -25.33 23.82
CA CYS A 2 23.69 -25.46 23.94
C CYS A 2 23.09 -24.24 23.24
N GLN A 3 22.82 -24.34 21.93
CA GLN A 3 21.94 -23.40 21.27
C GLN A 3 20.52 -23.67 21.77
N VAL A 4 20.05 -22.86 22.72
CA VAL A 4 18.62 -22.82 23.05
C VAL A 4 17.92 -22.12 21.88
N ARG A 5 17.57 -22.89 20.85
CA ARG A 5 16.61 -22.45 19.82
C ARG A 5 15.23 -22.43 20.46
N MET A 6 14.79 -21.27 20.94
CA MET A 6 13.38 -21.04 21.23
C MET A 6 12.66 -20.60 19.96
N SER A 7 12.22 -21.57 19.16
CA SER A 7 11.28 -21.33 18.06
C SER A 7 10.09 -22.27 18.20
N GLY A 8 9.17 -21.92 19.09
CA GLY A 8 7.90 -22.60 19.27
C GLY A 8 6.78 -21.58 19.38
N THR A 9 6.54 -20.80 18.33
CA THR A 9 5.27 -20.06 18.23
C THR A 9 4.29 -20.93 17.46
N TYR A 10 3.19 -21.31 18.11
CA TYR A 10 2.03 -21.95 17.49
C TYR A 10 1.45 -20.99 16.44
N GLY A 11 1.99 -21.02 15.23
CA GLY A 11 1.52 -20.21 14.11
C GLY A 11 0.16 -20.70 13.63
N LEU A 12 -0.75 -19.77 13.35
CA LEU A 12 -2.03 -20.08 12.72
C LEU A 12 -1.77 -20.73 11.35
N SER A 13 -2.27 -21.94 11.12
CA SER A 13 -2.14 -22.57 9.79
C SER A 13 -2.98 -21.84 8.75
N SER A 14 -2.58 -21.89 7.47
CA SER A 14 -3.32 -21.25 6.38
C SER A 14 -4.79 -21.68 6.32
N TRP A 15 -5.06 -22.97 6.51
CA TRP A 15 -6.44 -23.51 6.51
C TRP A 15 -7.27 -23.06 7.71
N GLN A 16 -6.65 -22.93 8.88
CA GLN A 16 -7.33 -22.34 10.05
C GLN A 16 -7.68 -20.88 9.79
N ALA A 17 -6.76 -20.09 9.22
CA ALA A 17 -7.02 -18.69 8.88
C ALA A 17 -8.19 -18.55 7.88
N VAL A 18 -8.19 -19.35 6.82
CA VAL A 18 -9.27 -19.39 5.83
C VAL A 18 -10.60 -19.75 6.49
N SER A 19 -10.63 -20.86 7.25
CA SER A 19 -11.86 -21.35 7.86
C SER A 19 -12.46 -20.35 8.85
N VAL A 20 -11.63 -19.73 9.71
CA VAL A 20 -12.07 -18.75 10.70
C VAL A 20 -12.60 -17.49 10.02
N ALA A 21 -11.82 -16.89 9.10
CA ALA A 21 -12.23 -15.65 8.44
C ALA A 21 -13.51 -15.86 7.62
N THR A 22 -13.60 -16.94 6.84
CA THR A 22 -14.80 -17.24 6.05
C THR A 22 -16.02 -17.49 6.93
N SER A 23 -15.87 -18.23 8.03
CA SER A 23 -16.99 -18.49 8.96
C SER A 23 -17.50 -17.20 9.61
N VAL A 24 -16.59 -16.33 10.06
CA VAL A 24 -16.93 -15.03 10.64
C VAL A 24 -17.63 -14.14 9.61
N LEU A 25 -17.13 -14.09 8.37
CA LEU A 25 -17.74 -13.30 7.31
C LEU A 25 -19.14 -13.77 6.94
N ILE A 26 -19.35 -15.08 6.80
CA ILE A 26 -20.69 -15.64 6.52
C ILE A 26 -21.64 -15.32 7.68
N ALA A 27 -21.22 -15.55 8.94
CA ALA A 27 -22.03 -15.23 10.10
C ALA A 27 -22.40 -13.74 10.15
N LEU A 28 -21.43 -12.85 9.90
CA LEU A 28 -21.67 -11.42 9.86
C LEU A 28 -22.66 -11.04 8.75
N LYS A 29 -22.52 -11.60 7.54
CA LYS A 29 -23.45 -11.32 6.43
C LYS A 29 -24.87 -11.80 6.71
N VAL A 30 -25.01 -12.95 7.39
CA VAL A 30 -26.32 -13.44 7.85
C VAL A 30 -26.93 -12.47 8.87
N LEU A 31 -26.13 -11.95 9.81
CA LEU A 31 -26.59 -10.94 10.77
C LEU A 31 -26.96 -9.60 10.13
N LEU A 32 -26.40 -9.29 8.96
CA LEU A 32 -26.70 -8.07 8.19
C LEU A 32 -27.94 -8.20 7.28
N ILE A 33 -28.58 -9.37 7.17
CA ILE A 33 -29.79 -9.53 6.35
C ILE A 33 -30.88 -8.46 6.60
N PRO A 34 -31.23 -8.10 7.86
CA PRO A 34 -32.31 -7.15 8.13
C PRO A 34 -31.92 -5.67 7.98
N THR A 35 -30.69 -5.35 7.58
CA THR A 35 -30.28 -3.95 7.39
C THR A 35 -30.99 -3.29 6.22
N TYR A 36 -30.96 -1.96 6.21
CA TYR A 36 -31.42 -1.07 5.15
C TYR A 36 -31.20 -1.62 3.74
N THR A 37 -32.19 -1.39 2.87
CA THR A 37 -32.18 -1.76 1.46
C THR A 37 -32.15 -0.50 0.60
N SER A 38 -31.17 -0.41 -0.30
CA SER A 38 -31.10 0.71 -1.25
C SER A 38 -32.06 0.53 -2.42
N THR A 39 -32.10 1.52 -3.32
CA THR A 39 -32.78 1.40 -4.62
C THR A 39 -32.25 0.25 -5.48
N ASP A 40 -30.98 -0.14 -5.29
CA ASP A 40 -30.35 -1.21 -6.08
C ASP A 40 -31.03 -2.58 -5.84
N PHE A 41 -31.66 -2.78 -4.68
CA PHE A 41 -32.48 -3.97 -4.39
C PHE A 41 -33.54 -4.18 -5.47
N GLU A 42 -34.29 -3.11 -5.71
CA GLU A 42 -35.39 -3.10 -6.65
C GLU A 42 -34.89 -3.11 -8.10
N VAL A 43 -33.73 -2.49 -8.38
CA VAL A 43 -33.07 -2.55 -9.69
C VAL A 43 -32.77 -3.99 -10.09
N HIS A 44 -32.06 -4.72 -9.23
CA HIS A 44 -31.69 -6.11 -9.51
C HIS A 44 -32.92 -7.04 -9.57
N ARG A 45 -33.91 -6.84 -8.68
CA ARG A 45 -35.17 -7.59 -8.73
C ARG A 45 -35.90 -7.32 -10.05
N ASN A 46 -35.85 -6.09 -10.57
CA ASN A 46 -36.42 -5.77 -11.88
C ASN A 46 -35.69 -6.47 -13.01
N TRP A 47 -34.36 -6.51 -12.95
CA TRP A 47 -33.57 -7.17 -13.97
C TRP A 47 -33.85 -8.67 -14.02
N MET A 48 -34.04 -9.32 -12.87
CA MET A 48 -34.53 -10.71 -12.81
C MET A 48 -35.90 -10.86 -13.49
N ALA A 49 -36.85 -9.96 -13.18
CA ALA A 49 -38.18 -9.98 -13.80
C ALA A 49 -38.12 -9.75 -15.33
N ILE A 50 -37.32 -8.80 -15.80
CA ILE A 50 -37.12 -8.51 -17.24
C ILE A 50 -36.59 -9.76 -17.95
N THR A 51 -35.51 -10.34 -17.41
CA THR A 51 -34.80 -11.44 -18.07
C THR A 51 -35.56 -12.77 -18.01
N HIS A 52 -36.47 -12.92 -17.05
CA HIS A 52 -37.38 -14.06 -16.95
C HIS A 52 -38.56 -13.96 -17.93
N ASN A 53 -39.25 -12.81 -17.97
CA ASN A 53 -40.53 -12.69 -18.67
C ASN A 53 -40.40 -12.31 -20.15
N LEU A 54 -39.29 -11.70 -20.56
CA LEU A 54 -39.16 -11.13 -21.90
C LEU A 54 -38.17 -11.91 -22.78
N PRO A 55 -38.42 -11.96 -24.10
CA PRO A 55 -37.42 -12.46 -25.04
C PRO A 55 -36.20 -11.53 -25.08
N LEU A 56 -35.04 -12.09 -25.45
CA LEU A 56 -33.74 -11.41 -25.47
C LEU A 56 -33.78 -10.04 -26.19
N SER A 57 -34.49 -9.96 -27.31
CA SER A 57 -34.61 -8.73 -28.12
C SER A 57 -35.32 -7.57 -27.42
N LYS A 58 -36.01 -7.82 -26.28
CA LYS A 58 -36.74 -6.80 -25.53
C LYS A 58 -36.06 -6.35 -24.23
N TRP A 59 -35.03 -7.06 -23.76
CA TRP A 59 -34.43 -6.81 -22.43
C TRP A 59 -33.97 -5.37 -22.22
N TYR A 60 -33.30 -4.77 -23.20
CA TYR A 60 -32.76 -3.39 -23.12
C TYR A 60 -33.72 -2.30 -23.64
N TYR A 61 -34.89 -2.70 -24.15
CA TYR A 61 -35.94 -1.80 -24.58
C TYR A 61 -37.00 -1.59 -23.50
N GLU A 62 -37.11 -2.53 -22.58
CA GLU A 62 -38.15 -2.49 -21.57
C GLU A 62 -37.99 -1.30 -20.60
N SER A 63 -39.11 -0.61 -20.35
CA SER A 63 -39.15 0.65 -19.60
C SER A 63 -40.45 0.89 -18.81
N THR A 64 -41.24 -0.16 -18.52
CA THR A 64 -42.43 -0.04 -17.65
C THR A 64 -42.06 0.53 -16.28
N SER A 65 -40.89 0.16 -15.78
CA SER A 65 -40.27 0.73 -14.58
C SER A 65 -39.08 1.62 -14.96
N GLU A 66 -38.74 2.58 -14.08
CA GLU A 66 -37.53 3.39 -14.19
C GLU A 66 -36.23 2.58 -14.04
N TRP A 67 -36.28 1.40 -13.40
CA TRP A 67 -35.11 0.56 -13.17
C TRP A 67 -34.78 -0.32 -14.36
N THR A 68 -34.26 0.31 -15.43
CA THR A 68 -33.91 -0.37 -16.68
C THR A 68 -32.60 -1.14 -16.59
N LEU A 69 -32.38 -2.06 -17.54
CA LEU A 69 -31.16 -2.84 -17.62
C LEU A 69 -30.00 -1.97 -18.15
N ASP A 70 -29.07 -1.63 -17.26
CA ASP A 70 -27.99 -0.67 -17.50
C ASP A 70 -26.58 -1.32 -17.51
N TYR A 71 -26.49 -2.63 -17.29
CA TYR A 71 -25.23 -3.38 -17.28
C TYR A 71 -25.03 -4.18 -18.57
N PRO A 72 -23.78 -4.55 -18.94
CA PRO A 72 -23.53 -5.29 -20.15
C PRO A 72 -24.08 -6.74 -20.08
N PRO A 73 -24.22 -7.42 -21.24
CA PRO A 73 -25.02 -8.64 -21.34
C PRO A 73 -24.67 -9.79 -20.41
N PHE A 74 -23.41 -9.98 -20.02
CA PHE A 74 -23.08 -11.06 -19.08
C PHE A 74 -23.73 -10.87 -17.72
N PHE A 75 -23.91 -9.63 -17.27
CA PHE A 75 -24.65 -9.37 -16.04
C PHE A 75 -26.14 -9.66 -16.21
N ALA A 76 -26.73 -9.34 -17.37
CA ALA A 76 -28.11 -9.71 -17.67
C ALA A 76 -28.30 -11.24 -17.69
N TYR A 77 -27.32 -12.00 -18.20
CA TYR A 77 -27.35 -13.46 -18.14
C TYR A 77 -27.23 -13.99 -16.71
N PHE A 78 -26.43 -13.33 -15.87
CA PHE A 78 -26.36 -13.64 -14.44
C PHE A 78 -27.72 -13.40 -13.74
N GLU A 79 -28.38 -12.28 -14.02
CA GLU A 79 -29.74 -12.01 -13.51
C GLU A 79 -30.75 -13.04 -14.00
N LYS A 80 -30.65 -13.50 -15.26
CA LYS A 80 -31.46 -14.60 -15.77
C LYS A 80 -31.22 -15.90 -15.00
N CYS A 81 -29.97 -16.20 -14.67
CA CYS A 81 -29.62 -17.38 -13.87
C CYS A 81 -30.28 -17.29 -12.48
N LEU A 82 -30.15 -16.15 -11.81
CA LEU A 82 -30.81 -15.91 -10.52
C LEU A 82 -32.34 -16.01 -10.64
N ALA A 83 -32.93 -15.43 -11.68
CA ALA A 83 -34.37 -15.51 -11.92
C ALA A 83 -34.84 -16.96 -12.13
N THR A 84 -34.02 -17.77 -12.79
CA THR A 84 -34.29 -19.20 -12.98
C THR A 84 -34.23 -19.95 -11.64
N VAL A 85 -33.25 -19.64 -10.79
CA VAL A 85 -33.18 -20.21 -9.43
C VAL A 85 -34.38 -19.80 -8.58
N ALA A 86 -34.77 -18.52 -8.62
CA ALA A 86 -35.96 -18.02 -7.93
C ALA A 86 -37.23 -18.77 -8.37
N TYR A 87 -37.39 -18.96 -9.67
CA TYR A 87 -38.51 -19.73 -10.24
C TYR A 87 -38.54 -21.17 -9.70
N PHE A 88 -37.41 -21.89 -9.73
CA PHE A 88 -37.33 -23.25 -9.18
C PHE A 88 -37.54 -23.33 -7.67
N CYS A 89 -37.27 -22.26 -6.93
CA CYS A 89 -37.56 -22.15 -5.51
C CYS A 89 -39.03 -21.79 -5.20
N GLY A 90 -39.91 -21.68 -6.21
CA GLY A 90 -41.31 -21.29 -6.04
C GLY A 90 -41.51 -19.82 -5.68
N LEU A 91 -40.55 -18.95 -6.04
CA LEU A 91 -40.57 -17.51 -5.80
C LEU A 91 -41.00 -16.74 -7.05
N GLU A 92 -42.06 -17.19 -7.72
CA GLU A 92 -42.58 -16.52 -8.92
C GLU A 92 -43.05 -15.09 -8.61
N ASP A 93 -43.47 -14.84 -7.36
CA ASP A 93 -43.93 -13.53 -6.90
C ASP A 93 -42.87 -12.43 -6.98
N ILE A 94 -41.58 -12.77 -6.91
CA ILE A 94 -40.50 -11.77 -7.02
C ILE A 94 -40.12 -11.45 -8.47
N LEU A 95 -40.62 -12.23 -9.43
CA LEU A 95 -40.29 -12.13 -10.86
C LEU A 95 -41.34 -11.33 -11.64
N THR A 96 -42.26 -10.64 -10.98
CA THR A 96 -43.30 -9.87 -11.66
C THR A 96 -42.78 -8.54 -12.19
N LEU A 97 -43.12 -8.24 -13.45
CA LEU A 97 -42.91 -6.92 -14.04
C LEU A 97 -44.01 -5.94 -13.60
N GLN A 98 -43.61 -4.84 -12.98
CA GLN A 98 -44.53 -3.80 -12.56
C GLN A 98 -43.84 -2.42 -12.56
N LYS A 99 -44.64 -1.36 -12.56
CA LYS A 99 -44.14 0.03 -12.59
C LYS A 99 -43.48 0.47 -11.29
N GLY A 100 -44.08 0.11 -10.15
CA GLY A 100 -43.63 0.54 -8.81
C GLY A 100 -42.71 -0.46 -8.14
N ALA A 101 -42.12 -0.04 -7.01
CA ALA A 101 -41.18 -0.86 -6.26
C ALA A 101 -41.86 -2.14 -5.71
N LEU A 102 -41.26 -3.33 -5.90
CA LEU A 102 -41.69 -4.57 -5.26
C LEU A 102 -40.74 -4.96 -4.12
N PHE A 103 -41.19 -4.74 -2.89
CA PHE A 103 -40.43 -5.15 -1.71
C PHE A 103 -41.25 -6.02 -0.78
N ASN A 104 -40.74 -7.23 -0.49
CA ASN A 104 -41.29 -8.14 0.50
C ASN A 104 -40.17 -9.00 1.12
N ASN A 105 -40.47 -9.75 2.18
CA ASN A 105 -39.45 -10.57 2.86
C ASN A 105 -38.83 -11.63 1.93
N ARG A 106 -39.56 -12.14 0.94
CA ARG A 106 -39.03 -13.12 -0.02
C ARG A 106 -37.98 -12.50 -0.93
N VAL A 107 -38.22 -11.28 -1.44
CA VAL A 107 -37.23 -10.48 -2.17
C VAL A 107 -35.99 -10.28 -1.30
N LEU A 108 -36.20 -9.81 -0.06
CA LEU A 108 -35.11 -9.55 0.90
C LEU A 108 -34.22 -10.79 1.09
N TYR A 109 -34.80 -11.93 1.48
CA TYR A 109 -34.02 -13.14 1.75
C TYR A 109 -33.36 -13.69 0.48
N PHE A 110 -34.09 -13.76 -0.63
CA PHE A 110 -33.53 -14.30 -1.87
C PHE A 110 -32.30 -13.51 -2.32
N GLN A 111 -32.42 -12.18 -2.38
CA GLN A 111 -31.34 -11.31 -2.81
C GLN A 111 -30.16 -11.29 -1.82
N ARG A 112 -30.39 -11.23 -0.50
CA ARG A 112 -29.27 -11.31 0.46
C ARG A 112 -28.54 -12.66 0.37
N LEU A 113 -29.26 -13.76 0.23
CA LEU A 113 -28.66 -15.09 0.10
C LEU A 113 -27.93 -15.27 -1.23
N SER A 114 -28.41 -14.69 -2.33
CA SER A 114 -27.72 -14.74 -3.62
C SER A 114 -26.40 -13.98 -3.59
N VAL A 115 -26.31 -12.86 -2.88
CA VAL A 115 -25.03 -12.15 -2.65
C VAL A 115 -24.06 -13.03 -1.85
N ILE A 116 -24.50 -13.60 -0.73
CA ILE A 116 -23.67 -14.51 0.09
C ILE A 116 -23.18 -15.72 -0.74
N ALA A 117 -24.04 -16.28 -1.60
CA ALA A 117 -23.67 -17.38 -2.47
C ALA A 117 -22.65 -16.95 -3.54
N ALA A 118 -22.83 -15.78 -4.17
CA ALA A 118 -21.88 -15.24 -5.14
C ALA A 118 -20.51 -14.93 -4.51
N ASP A 119 -20.49 -14.54 -3.24
CA ASP A 119 -19.25 -14.26 -2.50
C ASP A 119 -18.37 -15.48 -2.26
N ILE A 120 -18.91 -16.70 -2.38
CA ILE A 120 -18.09 -17.92 -2.33
C ILE A 120 -17.02 -17.86 -3.43
N PHE A 121 -17.38 -17.39 -4.63
CA PHE A 121 -16.43 -17.23 -5.73
C PHE A 121 -15.35 -16.18 -5.43
N TYR A 122 -15.72 -15.09 -4.76
CA TYR A 122 -14.77 -14.08 -4.30
C TYR A 122 -13.76 -14.65 -3.32
N ILE A 123 -14.24 -15.36 -2.29
CA ILE A 123 -13.38 -15.99 -1.28
C ILE A 123 -12.43 -17.01 -1.92
N LEU A 124 -12.92 -17.85 -2.83
CA LEU A 124 -12.08 -18.81 -3.57
C LEU A 124 -10.99 -18.11 -4.38
N SER A 125 -11.32 -16.98 -5.01
CA SER A 125 -10.35 -16.18 -5.78
C SER A 125 -9.28 -15.57 -4.87
N CYS A 126 -9.65 -15.10 -3.67
CA CYS A 126 -8.69 -14.68 -2.64
C CYS A 126 -7.81 -15.84 -2.14
N VAL A 127 -8.37 -17.03 -1.94
CA VAL A 127 -7.60 -18.23 -1.56
C VAL A 127 -6.57 -18.57 -2.64
N ILE A 128 -6.98 -18.58 -3.92
CA ILE A 128 -6.06 -18.85 -5.04
C ILE A 128 -4.96 -17.79 -5.08
N PHE A 129 -5.31 -16.51 -5.05
CA PHE A 129 -4.33 -15.42 -5.11
C PHE A 129 -3.31 -15.47 -3.98
N CYS A 130 -3.75 -15.78 -2.76
CA CYS A 130 -2.87 -15.79 -1.58
C CYS A 130 -2.08 -17.08 -1.40
N PHE A 131 -2.69 -18.24 -1.65
CA PHE A 131 -2.09 -19.53 -1.26
C PHE A 131 -1.61 -20.39 -2.42
N ALA A 132 -2.02 -20.13 -3.66
CA ALA A 132 -1.40 -20.77 -4.81
C ALA A 132 -0.03 -20.14 -5.11
N ASP A 133 0.85 -20.88 -5.78
CA ASP A 133 2.18 -20.41 -6.10
C ASP A 133 2.16 -19.37 -7.23
N SER A 134 2.82 -18.24 -6.97
CA SER A 134 3.00 -17.18 -7.96
C SER A 134 4.32 -16.44 -7.72
N PRO A 135 4.98 -15.94 -8.78
CA PRO A 135 6.24 -15.18 -8.67
C PRO A 135 6.14 -13.93 -7.79
N ARG A 136 4.93 -13.41 -7.56
CA ARG A 136 4.67 -12.26 -6.66
C ARG A 136 5.21 -12.50 -5.26
N TRP A 137 5.00 -13.71 -4.72
CA TRP A 137 5.38 -14.04 -3.34
C TRP A 137 6.89 -14.20 -3.17
N GLU A 138 7.61 -14.46 -4.26
CA GLU A 138 9.08 -14.53 -4.29
C GLU A 138 9.74 -13.15 -4.08
N ALA A 139 8.98 -12.06 -4.21
CA ALA A 139 9.46 -10.72 -3.87
C ALA A 139 9.76 -10.55 -2.36
N LEU A 140 9.22 -11.44 -1.52
CA LEU A 140 9.41 -11.47 -0.07
C LEU A 140 10.40 -12.56 0.35
N PRO A 141 11.16 -12.34 1.44
CA PRO A 141 11.93 -13.41 2.07
C PRO A 141 11.05 -14.58 2.50
N LYS A 142 11.56 -15.81 2.37
CA LYS A 142 10.84 -17.07 2.66
C LYS A 142 10.24 -17.09 4.07
N LYS A 143 10.93 -16.52 5.05
CA LYS A 143 10.45 -16.40 6.45
C LYS A 143 9.15 -15.59 6.57
N LEU A 144 8.94 -14.60 5.71
CA LEU A 144 7.77 -13.71 5.73
C LEU A 144 6.62 -14.21 4.87
N GLN A 145 6.89 -15.02 3.83
CA GLN A 145 5.88 -15.46 2.86
C GLN A 145 4.63 -16.10 3.50
N PRO A 146 4.72 -17.09 4.42
CA PRO A 146 3.52 -17.69 5.01
C PRO A 146 2.64 -16.68 5.75
N LYS A 147 3.28 -15.76 6.50
CA LYS A 147 2.58 -14.71 7.24
C LYS A 147 1.93 -13.71 6.29
N ALA A 148 2.66 -13.27 5.26
CA ALA A 148 2.18 -12.32 4.27
C ALA A 148 0.97 -12.86 3.49
N ARG A 149 1.00 -14.14 3.12
CA ARG A 149 -0.13 -14.81 2.43
C ARG A 149 -1.38 -14.87 3.31
N ILE A 150 -1.24 -15.23 4.60
CA ILE A 150 -2.35 -15.22 5.57
C ILE A 150 -2.90 -13.79 5.75
N ALA A 151 -2.02 -12.82 5.96
CA ALA A 151 -2.37 -11.42 6.17
C ALA A 151 -3.10 -10.83 4.96
N ALA A 152 -2.58 -11.06 3.75
CA ALA A 152 -3.22 -10.63 2.50
C ALA A 152 -4.60 -11.26 2.34
N PHE A 153 -4.75 -12.56 2.64
CA PHE A 153 -6.05 -13.22 2.56
C PHE A 153 -7.06 -12.61 3.53
N VAL A 154 -6.68 -12.39 4.79
CA VAL A 154 -7.56 -11.79 5.81
C VAL A 154 -7.96 -10.38 5.40
N VAL A 155 -7.02 -9.55 4.96
CA VAL A 155 -7.32 -8.16 4.56
C VAL A 155 -8.18 -8.09 3.31
N LEU A 156 -7.90 -8.90 2.28
CA LEU A 156 -8.72 -8.92 1.08
C LEU A 156 -10.13 -9.45 1.38
N SER A 157 -10.24 -10.64 1.98
CA SER A 157 -11.56 -11.26 2.25
C SER A 157 -12.45 -10.43 3.18
N CYS A 158 -11.86 -9.74 4.16
CA CYS A 158 -12.58 -8.90 5.13
C CYS A 158 -12.74 -7.43 4.70
N HIS A 159 -12.56 -7.10 3.42
CA HIS A 159 -12.60 -5.72 2.94
C HIS A 159 -13.93 -5.02 3.29
N SER A 160 -13.89 -4.01 4.18
CA SER A 160 -15.11 -3.36 4.70
C SER A 160 -15.95 -2.72 3.60
N GLY A 161 -15.34 -2.06 2.62
CA GLY A 161 -16.08 -1.43 1.52
C GLY A 161 -16.93 -2.42 0.71
N LEU A 162 -16.43 -3.64 0.45
CA LEU A 162 -17.21 -4.68 -0.24
C LEU A 162 -18.33 -5.21 0.66
N LEU A 163 -18.06 -5.41 1.95
CA LEU A 163 -19.09 -5.80 2.92
C LEU A 163 -20.24 -4.78 2.97
N LEU A 164 -19.92 -3.49 3.10
CA LEU A 164 -20.91 -2.41 3.19
C LEU A 164 -21.71 -2.26 1.89
N ILE A 165 -21.04 -2.30 0.73
CA ILE A 165 -21.72 -2.09 -0.55
C ILE A 165 -22.56 -3.32 -0.93
N ASP A 166 -22.07 -4.53 -0.72
CA ASP A 166 -22.78 -5.72 -1.19
C ASP A 166 -23.80 -6.22 -0.17
N SER A 167 -23.42 -6.29 1.11
CA SER A 167 -24.26 -6.90 2.16
C SER A 167 -25.23 -5.94 2.83
N ILE A 168 -25.02 -4.61 2.72
CA ILE A 168 -25.95 -3.59 3.23
C ILE A 168 -26.59 -2.84 2.06
N HIS A 169 -25.82 -2.08 1.27
CA HIS A 169 -26.35 -1.30 0.15
C HIS A 169 -26.93 -2.16 -0.99
N PHE A 170 -26.50 -3.41 -1.13
CA PHE A 170 -26.92 -4.40 -2.13
C PHE A 170 -26.33 -4.22 -3.54
N GLN A 171 -25.23 -4.93 -3.80
CA GLN A 171 -24.61 -5.12 -5.11
C GLN A 171 -23.85 -6.47 -5.14
N TYR A 172 -23.31 -6.83 -6.30
CA TYR A 172 -22.49 -8.04 -6.49
C TYR A 172 -21.01 -7.70 -6.78
N ASN A 173 -20.43 -6.67 -6.14
CA ASN A 173 -19.08 -6.21 -6.49
C ASN A 173 -18.00 -7.19 -6.06
N ALA A 174 -18.16 -7.93 -4.98
CA ALA A 174 -17.20 -8.92 -4.51
C ALA A 174 -17.04 -10.06 -5.51
N MET A 175 -18.13 -10.55 -6.11
CA MET A 175 -18.07 -11.52 -7.22
C MET A 175 -17.23 -10.98 -8.39
N LEU A 176 -17.46 -9.72 -8.79
CA LEU A 176 -16.72 -9.07 -9.87
C LEU A 176 -15.25 -8.84 -9.51
N THR A 177 -14.98 -8.47 -8.26
CA THR A 177 -13.63 -8.40 -7.70
C THR A 177 -12.96 -9.78 -7.67
N GLY A 178 -13.72 -10.87 -7.49
CA GLY A 178 -13.21 -12.24 -7.60
C GLY A 178 -12.64 -12.52 -9.00
N LEU A 179 -13.38 -12.18 -10.05
CA LEU A 179 -12.92 -12.30 -11.44
C LEU A 179 -11.66 -11.46 -11.67
N PHE A 180 -11.64 -10.26 -11.10
CA PHE A 180 -10.49 -9.35 -11.19
C PHE A 180 -9.23 -9.90 -10.49
N ILE A 181 -9.35 -10.35 -9.23
CA ILE A 181 -8.24 -10.93 -8.47
C ILE A 181 -7.72 -12.20 -9.15
N PHE A 182 -8.61 -13.03 -9.70
CA PHE A 182 -8.18 -14.21 -10.44
C PHE A 182 -7.46 -13.86 -11.76
N SER A 183 -7.85 -12.76 -12.39
CA SER A 183 -7.13 -12.21 -13.53
C SER A 183 -5.72 -11.72 -13.16
N ILE A 184 -5.57 -11.07 -12.00
CA ILE A 184 -4.25 -10.66 -11.47
C ILE A 184 -3.38 -11.89 -11.19
N TYR A 185 -3.91 -12.90 -10.50
CA TYR A 185 -3.18 -14.15 -10.26
C TYR A 185 -2.72 -14.81 -11.57
N SER A 186 -3.61 -14.85 -12.57
CA SER A 186 -3.27 -15.41 -13.89
C SER A 186 -2.17 -14.60 -14.59
N ALA A 187 -2.16 -13.27 -14.44
CA ALA A 187 -1.09 -12.41 -14.95
C ALA A 187 0.25 -12.69 -14.26
N ASP A 188 0.24 -12.90 -12.93
CA ASP A 188 1.45 -13.21 -12.16
C ASP A 188 2.09 -14.53 -12.59
N CYS A 189 1.26 -15.55 -12.84
CA CYS A 189 1.71 -16.84 -13.34
C CYS A 189 2.06 -16.84 -14.85
N GLU A 190 2.19 -15.66 -15.47
CA GLU A 190 2.45 -15.48 -16.90
C GLU A 190 1.41 -16.15 -17.84
N LYS A 191 0.21 -16.45 -17.33
CA LYS A 191 -0.93 -16.97 -18.11
C LYS A 191 -1.68 -15.80 -18.74
N PHE A 192 -0.98 -15.03 -19.59
CA PHE A 192 -1.47 -13.76 -20.15
C PHE A 192 -2.80 -13.87 -20.89
N LEU A 193 -3.01 -14.94 -21.66
CA LEU A 193 -4.26 -15.16 -22.38
C LEU A 193 -5.43 -15.41 -21.42
N LEU A 194 -5.22 -16.18 -20.34
CA LEU A 194 -6.25 -16.42 -19.33
C LEU A 194 -6.58 -15.12 -18.57
N SER A 195 -5.55 -14.34 -18.22
CA SER A 195 -5.74 -13.01 -17.61
C SER A 195 -6.58 -12.09 -18.52
N ALA A 196 -6.23 -12.00 -19.81
CA ALA A 196 -7.00 -11.21 -20.77
C ALA A 196 -8.45 -11.70 -20.93
N LEU A 197 -8.67 -13.02 -20.97
CA LEU A 197 -10.00 -13.61 -21.04
C LEU A 197 -10.86 -13.25 -19.81
N LEU A 198 -10.29 -13.40 -18.60
CA LEU A 198 -10.96 -13.07 -17.34
C LEU A 198 -11.29 -11.58 -17.26
N TYR A 199 -10.35 -10.72 -17.65
CA TYR A 199 -10.57 -9.27 -17.68
C TYR A 199 -11.64 -8.85 -18.70
N CYS A 200 -11.60 -9.38 -19.93
CA CYS A 200 -12.65 -9.09 -20.91
C CYS A 200 -14.02 -9.63 -20.47
N THR A 201 -14.05 -10.77 -19.77
CA THR A 201 -15.28 -11.29 -19.14
C THR A 201 -15.79 -10.29 -18.09
N LEU A 202 -14.93 -9.83 -17.19
CA LEU A 202 -15.27 -8.81 -16.19
C LEU A 202 -15.82 -7.52 -16.82
N LEU A 203 -15.22 -7.04 -17.92
CA LEU A 203 -15.68 -5.85 -18.64
C LEU A 203 -17.11 -6.04 -19.19
N ASN A 204 -17.45 -7.26 -19.59
CA ASN A 204 -18.79 -7.64 -20.06
C ASN A 204 -19.79 -7.86 -18.91
N PHE A 205 -19.33 -7.97 -17.67
CA PHE A 205 -20.19 -7.91 -16.48
C PHE A 205 -20.42 -6.47 -16.02
N LYS A 206 -19.41 -5.61 -16.04
CA LYS A 206 -19.55 -4.20 -15.61
C LYS A 206 -18.53 -3.32 -16.32
N HIS A 207 -19.02 -2.38 -17.13
CA HIS A 207 -18.16 -1.54 -17.99
C HIS A 207 -17.27 -0.57 -17.21
N ILE A 208 -17.54 -0.30 -15.92
CA ILE A 208 -16.70 0.56 -15.07
C ILE A 208 -15.26 0.05 -14.95
N TYR A 209 -15.03 -1.25 -15.13
CA TYR A 209 -13.68 -1.83 -15.14
C TYR A 209 -12.82 -1.39 -16.33
N LEU A 210 -13.37 -0.61 -17.28
CA LEU A 210 -12.60 0.08 -18.32
C LEU A 210 -11.48 0.96 -17.73
N TYR A 211 -11.62 1.36 -16.46
CA TYR A 211 -10.60 2.10 -15.71
C TYR A 211 -9.25 1.36 -15.66
N TYR A 212 -9.25 0.04 -15.80
CA TYR A 212 -8.03 -0.78 -15.83
C TYR A 212 -7.49 -1.02 -17.24
N ALA A 213 -8.23 -0.69 -18.30
CA ALA A 213 -7.86 -1.09 -19.65
C ALA A 213 -6.49 -0.57 -20.09
N PRO A 214 -6.13 0.71 -19.84
CA PRO A 214 -4.78 1.19 -20.16
C PRO A 214 -3.67 0.43 -19.42
N ALA A 215 -3.89 0.03 -18.16
CA ALA A 215 -2.92 -0.76 -17.41
C ALA A 215 -2.71 -2.15 -18.02
N TYR A 216 -3.80 -2.84 -18.42
CA TYR A 216 -3.70 -4.12 -19.15
C TYR A 216 -2.96 -3.96 -20.47
N VAL A 217 -3.22 -2.87 -21.22
CA VAL A 217 -2.51 -2.57 -22.46
C VAL A 217 -1.00 -2.42 -22.20
N VAL A 218 -0.61 -1.56 -21.26
CA VAL A 218 0.80 -1.35 -20.89
C VAL A 218 1.46 -2.66 -20.43
N PHE A 219 0.79 -3.42 -19.57
CA PHE A 219 1.30 -4.68 -19.03
C PHE A 219 1.50 -5.74 -20.12
N LEU A 220 0.49 -5.99 -20.95
CA LEU A 220 0.57 -6.99 -22.02
C LEU A 220 1.56 -6.57 -23.11
N LEU A 221 1.60 -5.29 -23.48
CA LEU A 221 2.63 -4.78 -24.41
C LEU A 221 4.04 -5.07 -23.90
N ARG A 222 4.31 -4.86 -22.61
CA ARG A 222 5.67 -5.02 -22.05
C ARG A 222 6.02 -6.46 -21.65
N ARG A 223 5.06 -7.29 -21.25
CA ARG A 223 5.31 -8.65 -20.75
C ARG A 223 5.00 -9.75 -21.76
N TYR A 224 4.02 -9.52 -22.64
CA TYR A 224 3.58 -10.50 -23.64
C TYR A 224 4.14 -10.23 -25.04
N PHE A 225 4.19 -8.97 -25.48
CA PHE A 225 4.71 -8.61 -26.80
C PHE A 225 6.23 -8.32 -26.80
N PHE A 226 6.68 -7.36 -25.98
CA PHE A 226 8.05 -6.84 -26.02
C PHE A 226 8.84 -7.19 -24.76
N ARG A 227 9.37 -8.42 -24.68
CA ARG A 227 10.24 -8.84 -23.57
C ARG A 227 11.50 -7.99 -23.46
N CYS A 228 12.04 -7.52 -24.59
CA CYS A 228 13.12 -6.53 -24.68
C CYS A 228 12.83 -5.50 -25.79
N PHE A 229 13.50 -4.32 -25.76
CA PHE A 229 13.38 -3.35 -26.86
C PHE A 229 14.00 -3.87 -28.18
N ASP A 230 15.00 -4.74 -28.07
CA ASP A 230 15.71 -5.34 -29.21
C ASP A 230 14.88 -6.43 -29.94
N ASP A 231 13.80 -6.93 -29.32
CA ASP A 231 12.88 -7.92 -29.90
C ASP A 231 11.89 -7.30 -30.92
N LEU A 232 11.97 -6.00 -31.19
CA LEU A 232 11.10 -5.31 -32.16
C LEU A 232 11.18 -5.96 -33.57
N LEU A 233 12.28 -6.65 -33.87
CA LEU A 233 12.52 -7.35 -35.13
C LEU A 233 11.91 -8.77 -35.23
N GLU A 234 11.42 -9.39 -34.15
CA GLU A 234 10.70 -10.68 -34.22
C GLU A 234 9.23 -10.48 -34.64
N PHE A 235 9.05 -9.96 -35.86
CA PHE A 235 7.76 -9.59 -36.43
C PHE A 235 6.74 -10.75 -36.44
N THR A 236 7.18 -11.96 -36.79
CA THR A 236 6.31 -13.15 -36.90
C THR A 236 5.77 -13.63 -35.55
N ARG A 237 6.61 -13.65 -34.50
CA ARG A 237 6.20 -13.99 -33.13
C ARG A 237 5.21 -12.98 -32.59
N THR A 238 5.49 -11.69 -32.81
CA THR A 238 4.64 -10.57 -32.39
C THR A 238 3.26 -10.64 -33.02
N ILE A 239 3.16 -10.92 -34.33
CA ILE A 239 1.88 -11.12 -35.03
C ILE A 239 1.13 -12.33 -34.48
N SER A 240 1.80 -13.48 -34.31
CA SER A 240 1.14 -14.69 -33.79
C SER A 240 0.56 -14.47 -32.39
N SER A 241 1.33 -13.86 -31.49
CA SER A 241 0.88 -13.45 -30.16
C SER A 241 -0.28 -12.46 -30.24
N GLY A 242 -0.21 -11.49 -31.15
CA GLY A 242 -1.28 -10.51 -31.39
C GLY A 242 -2.59 -11.16 -31.82
N ILE A 243 -2.54 -12.09 -32.77
CA ILE A 243 -3.72 -12.84 -33.22
C ILE A 243 -4.30 -13.65 -32.06
N LYS A 244 -3.48 -14.42 -31.32
CA LYS A 244 -3.93 -15.22 -30.17
C LYS A 244 -4.64 -14.34 -29.13
N LEU A 245 -4.04 -13.22 -28.77
CA LEU A 245 -4.60 -12.29 -27.81
C LEU A 245 -5.92 -11.68 -28.32
N ALA A 246 -5.96 -11.22 -29.56
CA ALA A 246 -7.16 -10.67 -30.18
C ALA A 246 -8.31 -11.68 -30.22
N THR A 247 -8.02 -12.94 -30.60
CA THR A 247 -9.03 -14.02 -30.60
C THR A 247 -9.57 -14.26 -29.21
N VAL A 248 -8.70 -14.41 -28.20
CA VAL A 248 -9.12 -14.66 -26.81
C VAL A 248 -9.92 -13.50 -26.23
N MET A 249 -9.50 -12.26 -26.50
CA MET A 249 -10.23 -11.07 -26.07
C MET A 249 -11.59 -10.95 -26.76
N ALA A 250 -11.72 -11.35 -28.03
CA ALA A 250 -12.98 -11.29 -28.77
C ALA A 250 -14.04 -12.27 -28.24
N VAL A 251 -13.65 -13.43 -27.69
CA VAL A 251 -14.58 -14.48 -27.23
C VAL A 251 -15.62 -13.95 -26.24
N PRO A 252 -15.26 -13.28 -25.12
CA PRO A 252 -16.25 -12.70 -24.21
C PRO A 252 -17.20 -11.72 -24.87
N PHE A 253 -16.73 -10.83 -25.76
CA PHE A 253 -17.59 -9.87 -26.45
C PHE A 253 -18.55 -10.55 -27.43
N ILE A 254 -18.09 -11.56 -28.16
CA ILE A 254 -18.93 -12.33 -29.08
C ILE A 254 -20.02 -13.07 -28.29
N LEU A 255 -19.67 -13.73 -27.18
CA LEU A 255 -20.66 -14.44 -26.36
C LEU A 255 -21.63 -13.49 -25.63
N SER A 256 -21.16 -12.30 -25.27
CA SER A 256 -21.93 -11.27 -24.59
C SER A 256 -22.91 -10.60 -25.55
N PHE A 257 -22.41 -9.93 -26.59
CA PHE A 257 -23.19 -9.10 -27.50
C PHE A 257 -23.73 -9.85 -28.73
N GLY A 258 -23.10 -10.96 -29.15
CA GLY A 258 -23.49 -11.71 -30.34
C GLY A 258 -24.96 -12.16 -30.36
N PRO A 259 -25.51 -12.73 -29.26
CA PRO A 259 -26.92 -13.10 -29.21
C PRO A 259 -27.88 -11.91 -29.41
N PHE A 260 -27.53 -10.72 -28.91
CA PHE A 260 -28.35 -9.51 -29.10
C PHE A 260 -28.25 -8.96 -30.51
N ILE A 261 -27.08 -9.03 -31.13
CA ILE A 261 -26.89 -8.67 -32.55
C ILE A 261 -27.67 -9.62 -33.44
N TYR A 262 -27.66 -10.92 -33.14
CA TYR A 262 -28.44 -11.92 -33.87
C TYR A 262 -29.95 -11.69 -33.73
N ALA A 263 -30.44 -11.39 -32.52
CA ALA A 263 -31.87 -11.22 -32.26
C ALA A 263 -32.43 -9.85 -32.68
N GLY A 264 -31.65 -8.77 -32.59
CA GLY A 264 -32.10 -7.38 -32.79
C GLY A 264 -31.32 -6.59 -33.85
N GLY A 265 -30.37 -7.22 -34.55
CA GLY A 265 -29.49 -6.56 -35.51
C GLY A 265 -28.57 -5.51 -34.86
N LEU A 266 -28.00 -4.64 -35.70
CA LEU A 266 -27.13 -3.54 -35.25
C LEU A 266 -27.86 -2.54 -34.34
N ARG A 267 -29.18 -2.39 -34.50
CA ARG A 267 -30.00 -1.52 -33.65
C ARG A 267 -30.03 -1.99 -32.20
N GLY A 268 -30.10 -3.31 -31.96
CA GLY A 268 -30.02 -3.88 -30.62
C GLY A 268 -28.67 -3.60 -29.94
N PHE A 269 -27.57 -3.68 -30.70
CA PHE A 269 -26.24 -3.33 -30.20
C PHE A 269 -26.14 -1.84 -29.81
N ILE A 270 -26.60 -0.94 -30.68
CA ILE A 270 -26.62 0.50 -30.39
C ILE A 270 -27.49 0.83 -29.16
N GLN A 271 -28.62 0.14 -29.01
CA GLN A 271 -29.48 0.29 -27.83
C GLN A 271 -28.79 -0.13 -26.54
N ILE A 272 -27.99 -1.20 -26.55
CA ILE A 272 -27.21 -1.58 -25.37
C ILE A 272 -26.17 -0.50 -25.07
N LEU A 273 -25.44 -0.03 -26.08
CA LEU A 273 -24.44 1.02 -25.88
C LEU A 273 -25.02 2.32 -25.30
N SER A 274 -26.21 2.73 -25.73
CA SER A 274 -26.87 3.93 -25.19
C SER A 274 -27.30 3.76 -23.72
N ARG A 275 -27.58 2.53 -23.28
CA ARG A 275 -27.84 2.20 -21.87
C ARG A 275 -26.56 2.16 -21.03
N LEU A 276 -25.47 1.62 -21.58
CA LEU A 276 -24.19 1.52 -20.87
C LEU A 276 -23.52 2.89 -20.67
N PHE A 277 -23.64 3.79 -21.64
CA PHE A 277 -23.02 5.11 -21.60
C PHE A 277 -24.07 6.23 -21.73
N PRO A 278 -24.90 6.44 -20.69
CA PRO A 278 -25.93 7.47 -20.71
C PRO A 278 -25.28 8.86 -20.58
N VAL A 279 -25.34 9.65 -21.65
CA VAL A 279 -24.70 10.98 -21.71
C VAL A 279 -25.38 11.99 -20.75
N SER A 280 -26.67 11.81 -20.47
CA SER A 280 -27.54 12.77 -19.77
C SER A 280 -27.47 12.78 -18.23
N ARG A 281 -26.43 12.17 -17.63
CA ARG A 281 -26.35 11.97 -16.17
C ARG A 281 -25.60 13.07 -15.40
N GLY A 282 -25.08 14.09 -16.08
CA GLY A 282 -24.37 15.22 -15.44
C GLY A 282 -22.99 14.85 -14.85
N LEU A 283 -22.22 15.86 -14.44
CA LEU A 283 -20.82 15.72 -13.98
C LEU A 283 -20.69 15.24 -12.52
N THR A 284 -21.54 15.75 -11.62
CA THR A 284 -21.58 15.30 -10.21
C THR A 284 -22.99 14.90 -9.81
N HIS A 285 -23.10 13.75 -9.15
CA HIS A 285 -24.36 13.19 -8.65
C HIS A 285 -24.77 13.70 -7.28
N ALA A 286 -25.94 13.26 -6.83
CA ALA A 286 -26.46 13.45 -5.47
C ALA A 286 -25.43 13.16 -4.39
N TYR A 287 -24.62 12.11 -4.55
CA TYR A 287 -23.49 11.76 -3.69
C TYR A 287 -22.21 12.12 -4.45
N TRP A 288 -21.55 13.20 -4.03
CA TRP A 288 -20.35 13.68 -4.71
C TRP A 288 -19.25 12.63 -4.54
N ALA A 289 -18.77 12.07 -5.64
CA ALA A 289 -17.57 11.26 -5.61
C ALA A 289 -16.39 12.17 -5.19
N PRO A 290 -15.48 11.68 -4.33
CA PRO A 290 -14.34 12.47 -3.86
C PRO A 290 -13.25 12.57 -4.94
N ASN A 291 -13.56 13.27 -6.02
CA ASN A 291 -12.70 13.46 -7.19
C ASN A 291 -12.40 14.94 -7.44
N PHE A 292 -11.73 15.25 -8.55
CA PHE A 292 -11.35 16.62 -8.90
C PHE A 292 -12.56 17.55 -9.00
N TRP A 293 -13.68 17.06 -9.55
CA TRP A 293 -14.87 17.88 -9.80
C TRP A 293 -15.58 18.30 -8.50
N ALA A 294 -15.48 17.53 -7.42
CA ALA A 294 -15.97 17.94 -6.11
C ALA A 294 -15.24 19.20 -5.60
N ILE A 295 -13.90 19.26 -5.77
CA ILE A 295 -13.10 20.45 -5.42
C ILE A 295 -13.46 21.61 -6.35
N TYR A 296 -13.56 21.34 -7.66
CA TYR A 296 -13.91 22.34 -8.67
C TYR A 296 -15.26 23.01 -8.37
N ASN A 297 -16.28 22.21 -8.05
CA ASN A 297 -17.61 22.70 -7.70
C ASN A 297 -17.62 23.53 -6.41
N ILE A 298 -16.84 23.17 -5.37
CA ILE A 298 -16.73 24.02 -4.17
C ILE A 298 -16.07 25.36 -4.51
N ILE A 299 -15.01 25.36 -5.31
CA ILE A 299 -14.33 26.60 -5.70
C ILE A 299 -15.31 27.50 -6.46
N ASP A 300 -16.06 26.95 -7.41
CA ASP A 300 -17.11 27.68 -8.13
C ASP A 300 -18.17 28.27 -7.19
N LEU A 301 -18.67 27.48 -6.22
CA LEU A 301 -19.64 27.92 -5.22
C LEU A 301 -19.08 29.05 -4.33
N MET A 302 -17.82 28.96 -3.91
CA MET A 302 -17.16 29.99 -3.10
C MET A 302 -16.96 31.27 -3.91
N LEU A 303 -16.50 31.15 -5.15
CA LEU A 303 -16.34 32.29 -6.06
C LEU A 303 -17.68 32.96 -6.34
N TYR A 304 -18.73 32.19 -6.61
CA TYR A 304 -20.09 32.71 -6.76
C TYR A 304 -20.49 33.53 -5.53
N ARG A 305 -20.37 32.96 -4.32
CA ARG A 305 -20.74 33.67 -3.08
C ARG A 305 -19.94 34.96 -2.88
N LEU A 306 -18.63 34.95 -3.17
CA LEU A 306 -17.78 36.13 -3.02
C LEU A 306 -18.07 37.20 -4.06
N LEU A 307 -18.22 36.82 -5.33
CA LEU A 307 -18.41 37.75 -6.44
C LEU A 307 -19.84 38.30 -6.52
N SER A 308 -20.84 37.50 -6.14
CA SER A 308 -22.24 37.96 -6.05
C SER A 308 -22.47 39.01 -4.96
N LEU A 309 -21.60 39.11 -3.94
CA LEU A 309 -21.63 40.23 -2.99
C LEU A 309 -21.26 41.56 -3.67
N TRP A 310 -20.43 41.52 -4.71
CA TRP A 310 -19.98 42.71 -5.44
C TRP A 310 -20.84 43.01 -6.67
N LYS A 311 -21.19 42.00 -7.47
CA LYS A 311 -22.01 42.13 -8.69
C LYS A 311 -23.01 40.97 -8.83
N PRO A 312 -24.17 41.03 -8.16
CA PRO A 312 -25.13 39.92 -8.12
C PRO A 312 -25.78 39.59 -9.47
N GLN A 313 -25.82 40.53 -10.42
CA GLN A 313 -26.49 40.34 -11.71
C GLN A 313 -25.65 39.60 -12.77
N LEU A 314 -24.36 39.35 -12.51
CA LEU A 314 -23.46 38.71 -13.47
C LEU A 314 -23.42 37.18 -13.36
N PHE A 315 -23.90 36.60 -12.26
CA PHE A 315 -23.71 35.18 -11.96
C PHE A 315 -25.02 34.50 -11.54
N ILE A 316 -25.27 33.33 -12.11
CA ILE A 316 -26.45 32.50 -11.81
C ILE A 316 -26.11 31.60 -10.61
N ALA A 317 -27.06 31.39 -9.70
CA ALA A 317 -26.85 30.53 -8.54
C ALA A 317 -26.57 29.06 -8.94
N PRO A 318 -25.58 28.39 -8.33
CA PRO A 318 -25.20 27.04 -8.72
C PRO A 318 -26.25 26.00 -8.32
N THR A 319 -26.70 25.21 -9.29
CA THR A 319 -27.75 24.18 -9.11
C THR A 319 -27.22 22.81 -8.69
N TYR A 320 -25.91 22.56 -8.82
CA TYR A 320 -25.25 21.30 -8.39
C TYR A 320 -25.25 21.09 -6.87
N SER A 321 -25.61 22.12 -6.10
CA SER A 321 -25.81 22.04 -4.64
C SER A 321 -27.16 21.41 -4.24
N SER A 322 -28.06 21.17 -5.20
CA SER A 322 -29.40 20.60 -4.96
C SER A 322 -29.44 19.08 -4.81
N GLY A 323 -28.32 18.39 -5.09
CA GLY A 323 -28.22 16.94 -5.01
C GLY A 323 -29.07 16.16 -6.03
N LEU A 324 -29.62 16.82 -7.05
CA LEU A 324 -30.35 16.15 -8.13
C LEU A 324 -29.40 15.75 -9.26
N VAL A 325 -29.66 14.59 -9.89
CA VAL A 325 -28.89 14.09 -11.03
C VAL A 325 -29.35 14.81 -12.30
N GLN A 326 -28.66 15.88 -12.67
CA GLN A 326 -28.97 16.70 -13.84
C GLN A 326 -27.69 17.26 -14.46
N GLU A 327 -27.71 17.59 -15.74
CA GLU A 327 -26.70 18.45 -16.34
C GLU A 327 -26.87 19.86 -15.78
N TYR A 328 -25.77 20.46 -15.31
CA TYR A 328 -25.76 21.81 -14.76
C TYR A 328 -24.60 22.59 -15.35
N GLU A 329 -24.78 23.90 -15.41
CA GLU A 329 -23.74 24.85 -15.80
C GLU A 329 -23.06 25.41 -14.55
N HIS A 330 -21.75 25.62 -14.64
CA HIS A 330 -20.98 26.26 -13.57
C HIS A 330 -21.26 27.77 -13.55
N SER A 331 -21.28 28.35 -12.36
CA SER A 331 -21.73 29.74 -12.17
C SER A 331 -20.68 30.77 -12.57
N VAL A 332 -19.41 30.50 -12.25
CA VAL A 332 -18.27 31.41 -12.46
C VAL A 332 -17.19 30.71 -13.29
N LEU A 333 -16.88 29.46 -12.96
CA LEU A 333 -15.88 28.66 -13.65
C LEU A 333 -16.43 28.10 -14.98
N PRO A 334 -15.57 27.74 -15.94
CA PRO A 334 -16.01 27.12 -17.20
C PRO A 334 -16.77 25.80 -17.00
N THR A 335 -17.91 25.65 -17.67
CA THR A 335 -18.67 24.39 -17.66
C THR A 335 -17.84 23.25 -18.24
N ILE A 336 -17.72 22.17 -17.47
CA ILE A 336 -16.95 20.99 -17.86
C ILE A 336 -17.78 20.08 -18.77
N THR A 337 -17.28 19.81 -19.98
CA THR A 337 -17.90 18.89 -20.93
C THR A 337 -17.35 17.47 -20.78
N PRO A 338 -18.09 16.42 -21.23
CA PRO A 338 -17.58 15.05 -21.27
C PRO A 338 -16.26 14.91 -22.05
N LEU A 339 -16.13 15.67 -23.14
CA LEU A 339 -14.90 15.66 -23.95
C LEU A 339 -13.72 16.25 -23.18
N LEU A 340 -13.90 17.37 -22.49
CA LEU A 340 -12.84 17.98 -21.68
C LEU A 340 -12.40 17.02 -20.56
N SER A 341 -13.36 16.40 -19.86
CA SER A 341 -13.07 15.39 -18.85
C SER A 341 -12.27 14.20 -19.44
N LEU A 342 -12.65 13.71 -20.62
CA LEU A 342 -11.90 12.66 -21.31
C LEU A 342 -10.46 13.10 -21.64
N MET A 343 -10.26 14.33 -22.11
CA MET A 343 -8.92 14.87 -22.36
C MET A 343 -8.09 14.96 -21.08
N CYS A 344 -8.70 15.35 -19.95
CA CYS A 344 -8.04 15.35 -18.63
C CYS A 344 -7.64 13.93 -18.21
N VAL A 345 -8.53 12.94 -18.35
CA VAL A 345 -8.21 11.53 -18.08
C VAL A 345 -7.02 11.07 -18.93
N LEU A 346 -7.07 11.27 -20.25
CA LEU A 346 -6.01 10.88 -21.17
C LEU A 346 -4.67 11.54 -20.84
N SER A 347 -4.69 12.82 -20.48
CA SER A 347 -3.50 13.56 -20.06
C SER A 347 -2.93 13.02 -18.75
N SER A 348 -3.81 12.68 -17.80
CA SER A 348 -3.41 12.14 -16.50
C SER A 348 -2.89 10.70 -16.56
N LEU A 349 -3.09 9.97 -17.66
CA LEU A 349 -2.48 8.66 -17.90
C LEU A 349 -0.98 8.75 -18.29
N ALA A 350 -0.43 9.95 -18.47
CA ALA A 350 0.98 10.14 -18.84
C ALA A 350 1.97 9.39 -17.92
N PRO A 351 1.84 9.37 -16.57
CA PRO A 351 2.71 8.58 -15.70
C PRO A 351 2.58 7.07 -15.96
N LEU A 352 1.39 6.55 -16.28
CA LEU A 352 1.23 5.14 -16.61
C LEU A 352 2.02 4.76 -17.88
N PHE A 353 1.94 5.58 -18.93
CA PHE A 353 2.69 5.33 -20.16
C PHE A 353 4.19 5.57 -19.99
N ALA A 354 4.59 6.57 -19.20
CA ALA A 354 5.99 6.79 -18.84
C ALA A 354 6.60 5.59 -18.09
N ALA A 355 5.79 4.81 -17.35
CA ALA A 355 6.26 3.61 -16.66
C ALA A 355 6.76 2.52 -17.62
N MET A 356 6.32 2.53 -18.89
CA MET A 356 6.84 1.64 -19.94
C MET A 356 8.31 1.86 -20.24
N LEU A 357 8.80 3.09 -20.03
CA LEU A 357 10.18 3.47 -20.29
C LEU A 357 11.14 3.03 -19.18
N LYS A 358 10.63 2.59 -18.02
CA LYS A 358 11.48 2.10 -16.93
C LYS A 358 12.13 0.76 -17.31
N LYS A 359 13.38 0.58 -16.88
CA LYS A 359 14.16 -0.66 -17.08
C LYS A 359 13.42 -1.89 -16.54
N LYS A 360 12.87 -1.77 -15.33
CA LYS A 360 11.97 -2.77 -14.72
C LYS A 360 10.57 -2.18 -14.69
N LEU A 361 9.62 -2.86 -15.33
CA LEU A 361 8.21 -2.47 -15.27
C LEU A 361 7.72 -2.57 -13.81
N PRO A 362 6.96 -1.57 -13.30
CA PRO A 362 6.29 -1.68 -12.01
C PRO A 362 5.39 -2.91 -11.91
N ASP A 363 5.01 -3.28 -10.68
CA ASP A 363 4.07 -4.37 -10.44
C ASP A 363 2.74 -4.12 -11.17
N PHE A 364 2.06 -5.19 -11.59
CA PHE A 364 0.82 -5.06 -12.32
C PHE A 364 -0.27 -4.33 -11.52
N CYS A 365 -0.36 -4.56 -10.20
CA CYS A 365 -1.29 -3.86 -9.33
C CYS A 365 -0.97 -2.36 -9.20
N THR A 366 0.31 -1.97 -9.30
CA THR A 366 0.72 -0.57 -9.36
C THR A 366 0.23 0.10 -10.64
N LEU A 367 0.37 -0.56 -11.79
CA LEU A 367 -0.14 -0.06 -13.08
C LEU A 367 -1.67 0.08 -13.06
N LEU A 368 -2.36 -0.92 -12.51
CA LEU A 368 -3.83 -0.91 -12.32
C LEU A 368 -4.26 0.27 -11.44
N SER A 369 -3.53 0.52 -10.34
CA SER A 369 -3.78 1.66 -9.45
C SER A 369 -3.59 2.99 -10.19
N LEU A 370 -2.46 3.18 -10.90
CA LEU A 370 -2.20 4.41 -11.68
C LEU A 370 -3.33 4.70 -12.68
N SER A 371 -3.74 3.67 -13.43
CA SER A 371 -4.82 3.79 -14.41
C SER A 371 -6.14 4.15 -13.73
N SER A 372 -6.54 3.40 -12.70
CA SER A 372 -7.82 3.62 -12.01
C SER A 372 -7.89 4.98 -11.29
N PHE A 373 -6.77 5.48 -10.74
CA PHE A 373 -6.70 6.83 -10.20
C PHE A 373 -6.99 7.89 -11.26
N SER A 374 -6.38 7.81 -12.46
CA SER A 374 -6.62 8.75 -13.56
C SER A 374 -8.11 8.84 -13.92
N PHE A 375 -8.78 7.69 -14.08
CA PHE A 375 -10.21 7.65 -14.42
C PHE A 375 -11.11 8.12 -13.28
N PHE A 376 -10.81 7.72 -12.04
CA PHE A 376 -11.60 8.15 -10.88
C PHE A 376 -11.48 9.66 -10.64
N TRP A 377 -10.27 10.20 -10.78
CA TRP A 377 -9.97 11.59 -10.46
C TRP A 377 -10.59 12.58 -11.45
N PHE A 378 -10.51 12.29 -12.75
CA PHE A 378 -10.98 13.19 -13.81
C PHE A 378 -12.18 12.67 -14.62
N GLY A 379 -12.74 11.50 -14.31
CA GLY A 379 -13.87 10.93 -15.05
C GLY A 379 -15.12 11.82 -14.98
N TYR A 380 -15.90 11.87 -16.06
CA TYR A 380 -17.07 12.74 -16.16
C TYR A 380 -18.21 12.27 -15.26
N HIS A 381 -18.42 10.96 -15.20
CA HIS A 381 -19.50 10.33 -14.44
C HIS A 381 -18.87 9.27 -13.53
N VAL A 382 -18.55 9.68 -12.30
CA VAL A 382 -17.88 8.85 -11.31
C VAL A 382 -18.75 8.75 -10.07
N HIS A 383 -18.91 7.52 -9.58
CA HIS A 383 -19.57 7.25 -8.31
C HIS A 383 -18.55 7.03 -7.21
N GLU A 384 -18.91 7.38 -5.98
CA GLU A 384 -18.13 7.13 -4.76
C GLU A 384 -17.71 5.65 -4.63
N LYS A 385 -18.56 4.71 -5.05
CA LYS A 385 -18.27 3.26 -5.09
C LYS A 385 -17.02 2.90 -5.92
N ALA A 386 -16.66 3.72 -6.91
CA ALA A 386 -15.55 3.45 -7.82
C ALA A 386 -14.17 3.53 -7.13
N VAL A 387 -14.09 4.12 -5.93
CA VAL A 387 -12.86 4.18 -5.13
C VAL A 387 -12.29 2.79 -4.82
N LEU A 388 -13.14 1.75 -4.78
CA LEU A 388 -12.73 0.35 -4.61
C LEU A 388 -11.80 -0.15 -5.72
N LEU A 389 -11.93 0.37 -6.95
CA LEU A 389 -11.07 -0.01 -8.07
C LEU A 389 -9.61 0.44 -7.83
N ILE A 390 -9.39 1.40 -6.95
CA ILE A 390 -8.05 1.83 -6.56
C ILE A 390 -7.59 1.05 -5.32
N ALA A 391 -8.48 0.88 -4.34
CA ALA A 391 -8.13 0.28 -3.05
C ALA A 391 -7.67 -1.17 -3.16
N ILE A 392 -8.36 -1.99 -3.95
CA ILE A 392 -8.09 -3.43 -4.03
C ILE A 392 -6.69 -3.72 -4.61
N PRO A 393 -6.27 -3.17 -5.77
CA PRO A 393 -4.91 -3.37 -6.27
C PRO A 393 -3.83 -2.85 -5.30
N LEU A 394 -4.06 -1.71 -4.63
CA LEU A 394 -3.11 -1.18 -3.64
C LEU A 394 -2.90 -2.16 -2.48
N LEU A 395 -3.97 -2.80 -2.00
CA LEU A 395 -3.87 -3.82 -0.96
C LEU A 395 -3.13 -5.07 -1.44
N CYS A 396 -3.35 -5.49 -2.69
CA CYS A 396 -2.62 -6.63 -3.27
C CYS A 396 -1.09 -6.39 -3.29
N VAL A 397 -0.64 -5.18 -3.65
CA VAL A 397 0.81 -4.89 -3.72
C VAL A 397 1.42 -4.59 -2.34
N ALA A 398 0.67 -4.03 -1.39
CA ALA A 398 1.17 -3.65 -0.07
C ALA A 398 1.70 -4.83 0.77
N PHE A 399 1.19 -6.03 0.55
CA PHE A 399 1.67 -7.24 1.23
C PHE A 399 2.90 -7.88 0.59
N THR A 400 3.32 -7.41 -0.59
CA THR A 400 4.48 -7.94 -1.32
C THR A 400 5.59 -6.91 -1.50
N ASP A 401 5.25 -5.63 -1.40
CA ASP A 401 6.19 -4.52 -1.46
C ASP A 401 5.85 -3.50 -0.35
N PRO A 402 6.62 -3.53 0.77
CA PRO A 402 6.32 -2.71 1.94
C PRO A 402 6.25 -1.21 1.71
N LYS A 403 6.85 -0.70 0.62
CA LYS A 403 6.82 0.74 0.32
C LYS A 403 5.40 1.28 0.08
N PHE A 404 4.46 0.41 -0.31
CA PHE A 404 3.07 0.78 -0.54
C PHE A 404 2.19 0.69 0.72
N ILE A 405 2.70 0.16 1.84
CA ILE A 405 1.90 -0.07 3.05
C ILE A 405 1.23 1.21 3.55
N ARG A 406 1.99 2.29 3.72
CA ARG A 406 1.44 3.55 4.26
C ARG A 406 0.40 4.15 3.31
N LEU A 407 0.66 4.09 2.01
CA LEU A 407 -0.30 4.52 0.98
C LEU A 407 -1.59 3.69 1.06
N ALA A 408 -1.49 2.37 1.14
CA ALA A 408 -2.63 1.47 1.21
C ALA A 408 -3.46 1.64 2.49
N VAL A 409 -2.82 1.88 3.65
CA VAL A 409 -3.51 2.16 4.92
C VAL A 409 -4.30 3.46 4.82
N LEU A 410 -3.65 4.56 4.43
CA LEU A 410 -4.32 5.86 4.30
C LEU A 410 -5.46 5.78 3.27
N PHE A 411 -5.22 5.15 2.12
CA PHE A 411 -6.23 5.02 1.08
C PHE A 411 -7.39 4.11 1.50
N SER A 412 -7.17 3.11 2.36
CA SER A 412 -8.24 2.30 2.94
C SER A 412 -9.13 3.10 3.89
N ILE A 413 -8.55 4.04 4.66
CA ILE A 413 -9.31 4.97 5.51
C ILE A 413 -10.17 5.88 4.62
N ILE A 414 -9.58 6.48 3.58
CA ILE A 414 -10.30 7.34 2.63
C ILE A 414 -11.42 6.56 1.93
N THR A 415 -11.14 5.32 1.52
CA THR A 415 -12.13 4.44 0.89
C THR A 415 -13.31 4.19 1.82
N ALA A 416 -13.05 3.86 3.09
CA ALA A 416 -14.10 3.59 4.05
C ALA A 416 -15.02 4.81 4.28
N THR A 417 -14.45 5.99 4.51
CA THR A 417 -15.22 7.21 4.78
C THR A 417 -15.94 7.74 3.55
N SER A 418 -15.36 7.57 2.35
CA SER A 418 -16.00 7.95 1.09
C SER A 418 -17.32 7.21 0.83
N LEU A 419 -17.49 6.03 1.43
CA LEU A 419 -18.70 5.21 1.29
C LEU A 419 -19.75 5.48 2.37
N PHE A 420 -19.41 6.19 3.46
CA PHE A 420 -20.33 6.45 4.56
C PHE A 420 -21.61 7.21 4.20
N PRO A 421 -21.61 8.13 3.22
CA PRO A 421 -22.86 8.78 2.83
C PRO A 421 -23.92 7.84 2.23
N LEU A 422 -23.52 6.65 1.76
CA LEU A 422 -24.45 5.63 1.25
C LEU A 422 -25.26 4.96 2.36
N LEU A 423 -24.79 5.07 3.61
CA LEU A 423 -25.35 4.42 4.79
C LEU A 423 -25.71 5.49 5.83
N PHE A 424 -26.87 6.12 5.66
CA PHE A 424 -27.27 7.33 6.39
C PHE A 424 -28.35 7.08 7.46
N THR A 425 -28.93 5.90 7.50
CA THR A 425 -29.98 5.51 8.46
C THR A 425 -29.41 5.29 9.86
N LEU A 426 -30.17 5.67 10.90
CA LEU A 426 -29.71 5.63 12.30
C LEU A 426 -29.23 4.25 12.76
N PHE A 427 -29.81 3.17 12.24
CA PHE A 427 -29.43 1.80 12.58
C PHE A 427 -28.07 1.41 11.96
N GLU A 428 -27.78 1.88 10.74
CA GLU A 428 -26.56 1.58 9.99
C GLU A 428 -25.38 2.48 10.38
N VAL A 429 -25.61 3.63 11.02
CA VAL A 429 -24.56 4.54 11.51
C VAL A 429 -23.55 3.81 12.44
N PRO A 430 -23.96 3.11 13.51
CA PRO A 430 -23.00 2.36 14.32
C PRO A 430 -22.35 1.22 13.52
N ILE A 431 -23.09 0.55 12.63
CA ILE A 431 -22.59 -0.57 11.83
C ILE A 431 -21.44 -0.13 10.92
N LYS A 432 -21.60 0.97 10.17
CA LYS A 432 -20.56 1.44 9.23
C LYS A 432 -19.28 1.87 9.96
N TYR A 433 -19.41 2.53 11.12
CA TYR A 433 -18.25 2.92 11.92
C TYR A 433 -17.56 1.71 12.53
N CYS A 434 -18.29 0.78 13.14
CA CYS A 434 -17.71 -0.44 13.70
C CYS A 434 -17.05 -1.31 12.64
N ALA A 435 -17.69 -1.51 11.48
CA ALA A 435 -17.14 -2.32 10.39
C ALA A 435 -15.85 -1.71 9.83
N SER A 436 -15.84 -0.40 9.56
CA SER A 436 -14.66 0.28 9.03
C SER A 436 -13.53 0.39 10.06
N ALA A 437 -13.82 0.74 11.31
CA ALA A 437 -12.81 0.79 12.37
C ALA A 437 -12.18 -0.60 12.61
N THR A 438 -13.01 -1.64 12.68
CA THR A 438 -12.53 -3.03 12.82
C THR A 438 -11.64 -3.41 11.64
N TYR A 439 -12.01 -3.05 10.41
CA TYR A 439 -11.21 -3.34 9.23
C TYR A 439 -9.85 -2.62 9.23
N ILE A 440 -9.81 -1.33 9.61
CA ILE A 440 -8.54 -0.60 9.75
C ILE A 440 -7.66 -1.24 10.83
N VAL A 441 -8.24 -1.65 11.97
CA VAL A 441 -7.51 -2.39 13.00
C VAL A 441 -6.97 -3.71 12.46
N ILE A 442 -7.76 -4.47 11.70
CA ILE A 442 -7.31 -5.72 11.05
C ILE A 442 -6.12 -5.43 10.13
N ILE A 443 -6.19 -4.40 9.27
CA ILE A 443 -5.08 -4.02 8.39
C ILE A 443 -3.81 -3.73 9.22
N LEU A 444 -3.91 -2.89 10.25
CA LEU A 444 -2.77 -2.52 11.09
C LEU A 444 -2.17 -3.73 11.83
N LEU A 445 -3.00 -4.60 12.38
CA LEU A 445 -2.58 -5.83 13.04
C LEU A 445 -1.91 -6.81 12.06
N MET A 446 -2.45 -6.95 10.85
CA MET A 446 -1.90 -7.82 9.81
C MET A 446 -0.56 -7.29 9.28
N ILE A 447 -0.40 -5.97 9.12
CA ILE A 447 0.88 -5.34 8.78
C ILE A 447 1.91 -5.58 9.89
N ARG A 448 1.54 -5.36 11.16
CA ARG A 448 2.40 -5.62 12.31
C ARG A 448 2.77 -7.11 12.41
N TYR A 449 1.84 -8.02 12.13
CA TYR A 449 2.06 -9.46 12.14
C TYR A 449 3.11 -9.91 11.12
N VAL A 450 3.10 -9.32 9.92
CA VAL A 450 4.02 -9.67 8.83
C VAL A 450 5.34 -8.93 8.94
N PHE A 451 5.29 -7.60 8.97
CA PHE A 451 6.46 -6.74 8.78
C PHE A 451 7.02 -6.19 10.09
N ARG A 452 6.34 -6.42 11.23
CA ARG A 452 6.70 -5.87 12.54
C ARG A 452 6.86 -4.34 12.56
N ILE A 453 6.23 -3.66 11.61
CA ILE A 453 6.22 -2.21 11.54
C ILE A 453 5.32 -1.68 12.66
N ASP A 454 5.83 -0.73 13.43
CA ASP A 454 5.04 -0.09 14.48
C ASP A 454 3.93 0.78 13.91
N ILE A 455 2.77 0.73 14.55
CA ILE A 455 1.57 1.46 14.12
C ILE A 455 1.83 2.97 14.12
N GLN A 456 2.63 3.47 15.07
CA GLN A 456 3.01 4.88 15.14
C GLN A 456 3.78 5.34 13.89
N SER A 457 4.63 4.48 13.32
CA SER A 457 5.38 4.76 12.09
C SER A 457 4.49 4.76 10.83
N LEU A 458 3.32 4.12 10.90
CA LEU A 458 2.31 4.15 9.84
C LEU A 458 1.46 5.42 9.92
N MET A 459 1.20 5.91 11.13
CA MET A 459 0.38 7.09 11.42
C MET A 459 1.25 8.31 11.71
N ILE A 460 2.12 8.67 10.76
CA ILE A 460 2.96 9.87 10.86
C ILE A 460 2.11 11.14 11.02
N LEU A 461 2.69 12.21 11.57
CA LEU A 461 1.96 13.44 11.90
C LEU A 461 1.06 13.97 10.77
N PRO A 462 1.48 14.05 9.49
CA PRO A 462 0.57 14.47 8.40
C PRO A 462 -0.65 13.55 8.24
N THR A 463 -0.44 12.23 8.30
CA THR A 463 -1.51 11.23 8.24
C THR A 463 -2.45 11.36 9.45
N LEU A 464 -1.90 11.55 10.65
CA LEU A 464 -2.69 11.74 11.86
C LEU A 464 -3.53 13.00 11.80
N VAL A 465 -2.96 14.13 11.37
CA VAL A 465 -3.69 15.40 11.19
C VAL A 465 -4.83 15.24 10.18
N TYR A 466 -4.58 14.54 9.08
CA TYR A 466 -5.62 14.24 8.09
C TYR A 466 -6.74 13.38 8.68
N VAL A 467 -6.41 12.30 9.39
CA VAL A 467 -7.39 11.40 10.00
C VAL A 467 -8.21 12.12 11.08
N LEU A 468 -7.59 12.94 11.91
CA LEU A 468 -8.29 13.74 12.93
C LEU A 468 -9.25 14.75 12.29
N GLY A 469 -8.85 15.43 11.22
CA GLY A 469 -9.72 16.32 10.46
C GLY A 469 -10.91 15.59 9.84
N LEU A 470 -10.68 14.39 9.28
CA LEU A 470 -11.74 13.54 8.73
C LEU A 470 -12.74 13.11 9.81
N LEU A 471 -12.26 12.67 10.98
CA LEU A 471 -13.11 12.30 12.12
C LEU A 471 -13.94 13.49 12.61
N PHE A 472 -13.36 14.69 12.63
CA PHE A 472 -14.08 15.91 12.98
C PHE A 472 -15.20 16.21 11.98
N ILE A 473 -14.93 16.11 10.67
CA ILE A 473 -15.92 16.33 9.61
C ILE A 473 -17.05 15.29 9.70
N GLU A 474 -16.71 14.02 9.91
CA GLU A 474 -17.70 12.94 10.07
C GLU A 474 -18.58 13.13 11.31
N PHE A 475 -17.97 13.51 12.43
CA PHE A 475 -18.71 13.81 13.66
C PHE A 475 -19.66 15.00 13.46
N TYR A 476 -19.18 16.07 12.82
CA TYR A 476 -20.01 17.21 12.48
C TYR A 476 -21.16 16.80 11.55
N ALA A 477 -20.85 16.08 10.47
CA ALA A 477 -21.80 15.67 9.46
C ALA A 477 -22.93 14.80 10.02
N THR A 478 -22.59 13.87 10.90
CA THR A 478 -23.53 12.86 11.41
C THR A 478 -24.32 13.36 12.63
N PHE A 479 -23.69 14.09 13.55
CA PHE A 479 -24.31 14.40 14.85
C PHE A 479 -24.61 15.88 15.07
N VAL A 480 -23.79 16.77 14.51
CA VAL A 480 -23.86 18.22 14.83
C VAL A 480 -24.70 18.99 13.82
N HIS A 481 -24.56 18.68 12.52
CA HIS A 481 -25.15 19.49 11.46
C HIS A 481 -26.67 19.57 11.58
N GLN A 482 -27.35 18.44 11.72
CA GLN A 482 -28.81 18.40 11.84
C GLN A 482 -29.30 19.13 13.12
N ALA A 483 -28.53 19.06 14.20
CA ALA A 483 -28.85 19.75 15.46
C ALA A 483 -28.76 21.27 15.33
N LEU A 484 -27.78 21.80 14.59
CA LEU A 484 -27.57 23.23 14.41
C LEU A 484 -28.43 23.84 13.29
N PHE A 485 -28.50 23.16 12.14
CA PHE A 485 -29.04 23.72 10.89
C PHE A 485 -30.41 23.13 10.50
N LYS A 486 -30.94 22.14 11.24
CA LYS A 486 -32.20 21.45 10.93
C LYS A 486 -32.23 20.99 9.45
N ALA A 487 -33.18 21.52 8.67
CA ALA A 487 -33.32 21.23 7.23
C ALA A 487 -32.57 22.22 6.31
N SER A 488 -31.97 23.28 6.87
CA SER A 488 -31.16 24.21 6.08
C SER A 488 -29.81 23.59 5.75
N LEU A 489 -29.31 23.83 4.53
CA LEU A 489 -28.00 23.33 4.07
C LEU A 489 -27.83 21.81 4.11
N ALA A 490 -28.90 21.04 3.86
CA ALA A 490 -28.91 19.57 3.96
C ALA A 490 -27.78 18.83 3.18
N PHE A 491 -27.25 19.42 2.11
CA PHE A 491 -26.16 18.84 1.30
C PHE A 491 -24.75 19.22 1.76
N LEU A 492 -24.61 20.19 2.67
CA LEU A 492 -23.30 20.65 3.15
C LEU A 492 -22.47 19.52 3.81
N PRO A 493 -23.03 18.65 4.67
CA PRO A 493 -22.28 17.54 5.27
C PRO A 493 -21.65 16.61 4.23
N LEU A 494 -22.45 16.19 3.24
CA LEU A 494 -22.01 15.33 2.16
C LEU A 494 -20.90 16.00 1.34
N MET A 495 -21.10 17.27 1.00
CA MET A 495 -20.14 18.06 0.25
C MET A 495 -18.79 18.19 0.99
N MET A 496 -18.82 18.41 2.31
CA MET A 496 -17.62 18.48 3.15
C MET A 496 -16.85 17.16 3.16
N ILE A 497 -17.54 16.03 3.35
CA ILE A 497 -16.93 14.69 3.32
C ILE A 497 -16.30 14.44 1.95
N SER A 498 -17.02 14.71 0.87
CA SER A 498 -16.52 14.50 -0.49
C SER A 498 -15.27 15.33 -0.79
N VAL A 499 -15.25 16.63 -0.45
CA VAL A 499 -14.10 17.48 -0.76
C VAL A 499 -12.89 17.16 0.11
N TYR A 500 -13.11 16.83 1.38
CA TYR A 500 -12.01 16.43 2.26
C TYR A 500 -11.38 15.10 1.82
N ASN A 501 -12.21 14.13 1.43
CA ASN A 501 -11.73 12.88 0.86
C ASN A 501 -11.07 13.11 -0.51
N ALA A 502 -11.56 14.03 -1.35
CA ALA A 502 -10.93 14.36 -2.63
C ALA A 502 -9.50 14.89 -2.45
N ALA A 503 -9.26 15.74 -1.46
CA ALA A 503 -7.91 16.18 -1.13
C ALA A 503 -7.00 15.01 -0.72
N GLY A 504 -7.52 14.04 0.04
CA GLY A 504 -6.81 12.80 0.38
C GLY A 504 -6.51 11.92 -0.83
N VAL A 505 -7.49 11.75 -1.74
CA VAL A 505 -7.33 11.00 -2.98
C VAL A 505 -6.24 11.62 -3.86
N LEU A 506 -6.22 12.96 -4.00
CA LEU A 506 -5.17 13.67 -4.74
C LEU A 506 -3.79 13.42 -4.12
N PHE A 507 -3.68 13.55 -2.81
CA PHE A 507 -2.44 13.29 -2.09
C PHE A 507 -1.94 11.87 -2.33
N CYS A 508 -2.81 10.86 -2.20
CA CYS A 508 -2.48 9.47 -2.47
C CYS A 508 -2.10 9.22 -3.94
N TYR A 509 -2.76 9.90 -4.89
CA TYR A 509 -2.44 9.77 -6.31
C TYR A 509 -1.04 10.31 -6.63
N LEU A 510 -0.73 11.52 -6.14
CA LEU A 510 0.60 12.10 -6.29
C LEU A 510 1.66 11.25 -5.58
N TRP A 511 1.36 10.74 -4.39
CA TRP A 511 2.26 9.84 -3.67
C TRP A 511 2.52 8.55 -4.44
N LEU A 512 1.50 7.94 -5.08
CA LEU A 512 1.70 6.77 -5.94
C LEU A 512 2.63 7.09 -7.11
N ILE A 513 2.47 8.25 -7.76
CA ILE A 513 3.35 8.70 -8.85
C ILE A 513 4.78 8.84 -8.34
N LEU A 514 4.98 9.47 -7.18
CA LEU A 514 6.31 9.60 -6.56
C LEU A 514 6.92 8.24 -6.23
N LEU A 515 6.17 7.29 -5.65
CA LEU A 515 6.66 5.93 -5.40
C LEU A 515 7.07 5.19 -6.68
N VAL A 516 6.51 5.56 -7.83
CA VAL A 516 6.84 4.95 -9.12
C VAL A 516 8.01 5.66 -9.79
N PHE A 517 8.14 6.98 -9.69
CA PHE A 517 9.06 7.79 -10.50
C PHE A 517 10.19 8.47 -9.74
N ASP A 518 9.99 8.78 -8.46
CA ASP A 518 10.84 9.71 -7.74
C ASP A 518 11.55 9.03 -6.58
N ASP A 519 12.85 8.76 -6.78
CA ASP A 519 13.77 8.44 -5.71
C ASP A 519 14.37 9.74 -5.10
N ASP A 520 14.30 10.92 -5.74
CA ASP A 520 15.16 12.08 -5.45
C ASP A 520 14.53 13.16 -4.53
N ILE A 521 13.26 13.53 -4.67
CA ILE A 521 12.65 14.58 -3.80
C ILE A 521 12.47 14.06 -2.37
N GLY A 522 12.04 12.80 -2.24
CA GLY A 522 11.97 12.11 -0.95
C GLY A 522 13.34 12.07 -0.24
N VAL A 523 14.41 11.84 -1.00
CA VAL A 523 15.79 11.84 -0.48
C VAL A 523 16.18 13.21 0.09
N ALA A 524 15.82 14.31 -0.57
CA ALA A 524 16.14 15.66 -0.08
C ALA A 524 15.51 15.96 1.29
N TYR A 525 14.22 15.63 1.46
CA TYR A 525 13.52 15.79 2.75
C TYR A 525 14.16 14.94 3.85
N LYS A 526 14.46 13.67 3.53
CA LYS A 526 15.06 12.71 4.48
C LYS A 526 16.46 13.12 4.90
N LYS A 527 17.28 13.65 3.99
CA LYS A 527 18.59 14.25 4.31
C LYS A 527 18.45 15.38 5.32
N LYS A 528 17.51 16.31 5.08
CA LYS A 528 17.28 17.44 5.99
C LYS A 528 16.80 17.00 7.38
N HIS A 529 15.92 15.99 7.42
CA HIS A 529 15.46 15.41 8.68
C HIS A 529 16.59 14.73 9.45
N CYS A 530 17.46 13.97 8.76
CA CYS A 530 18.65 13.37 9.36
C CYS A 530 19.58 14.41 9.95
N GLU A 531 19.86 15.50 9.23
CA GLU A 531 20.70 16.60 9.71
C GLU A 531 20.15 17.23 11.00
N LEU A 532 18.82 17.34 11.11
CA LEU A 532 18.15 17.84 12.30
C LEU A 532 18.36 16.89 13.49
N ILE A 533 18.09 15.58 13.31
CA ILE A 533 18.30 14.55 14.34
C ILE A 533 19.75 14.54 14.81
N GLU A 534 20.70 14.53 13.89
CA GLU A 534 22.13 14.58 14.21
C GLU A 534 22.49 15.85 15.00
N GLY A 535 21.84 16.98 14.70
CA GLY A 535 21.95 18.20 15.49
C GLY A 535 21.56 18.00 16.95
N PHE A 536 20.43 17.33 17.20
CA PHE A 536 19.97 17.02 18.55
C PHE A 536 20.87 16.01 19.28
N ILE A 537 21.36 14.98 18.59
CA ILE A 537 22.28 13.98 19.14
C ILE A 537 23.56 14.65 19.61
N ARG A 538 24.18 15.46 18.75
CA ARG A 538 25.42 16.20 19.07
C ARG A 538 25.25 17.19 20.23
N ALA A 539 24.06 17.77 20.36
CA ALA A 539 23.74 18.68 21.46
C ALA A 539 23.41 17.96 22.79
N GLY A 540 23.42 16.63 22.83
CA GLY A 540 23.23 15.87 24.07
C GLY A 540 21.76 15.76 24.51
N HIS A 541 20.79 15.95 23.60
CA HIS A 541 19.37 15.90 23.95
C HIS A 541 18.81 14.49 24.15
N TYR A 542 19.56 13.45 23.75
CA TYR A 542 19.16 12.05 23.93
C TYR A 542 19.82 11.47 25.18
N PRO A 543 19.06 10.82 26.08
CA PRO A 543 19.64 10.18 27.25
C PRO A 543 20.46 8.95 26.84
N VAL A 544 21.63 8.77 27.45
CA VAL A 544 22.50 7.61 27.22
C VAL A 544 23.22 7.23 28.51
N GLN A 545 23.42 5.93 28.71
CA GLN A 545 24.35 5.43 29.73
C GLN A 545 25.78 5.81 29.34
N THR A 546 26.48 6.50 30.22
CA THR A 546 27.91 6.81 30.03
C THR A 546 28.76 5.72 30.65
N VAL A 547 29.89 5.41 30.03
CA VAL A 547 30.90 4.49 30.57
C VAL A 547 32.20 5.26 30.72
N GLU A 548 32.74 5.31 31.94
CA GLU A 548 33.94 6.09 32.27
C GLU A 548 35.19 5.21 32.41
N SER A 549 35.02 3.91 32.69
CA SER A 549 36.12 2.97 32.86
C SER A 549 35.82 1.56 32.31
N LEU A 550 36.87 0.78 31.99
CA LEU A 550 36.70 -0.62 31.54
C LEU A 550 36.21 -1.55 32.66
N GLU A 551 36.38 -1.15 33.93
CA GLU A 551 35.97 -1.94 35.09
C GLU A 551 34.45 -1.94 35.29
N GLU A 552 33.76 -0.94 34.72
CA GLU A 552 32.29 -0.83 34.71
C GLU A 552 31.61 -1.73 33.67
N VAL A 553 32.36 -2.30 32.73
CA VAL A 553 31.81 -3.08 31.63
C VAL A 553 31.72 -4.56 32.01
N GLU A 554 30.51 -5.10 32.11
CA GLU A 554 30.29 -6.53 32.35
C GLU A 554 29.78 -7.24 31.09
N VAL A 555 29.03 -6.52 30.24
CA VAL A 555 28.38 -7.10 29.06
C VAL A 555 28.63 -6.22 27.83
N VAL A 556 29.13 -6.84 26.76
CA VAL A 556 29.37 -6.18 25.48
C VAL A 556 28.48 -6.78 24.41
N GLY A 557 27.83 -5.92 23.64
CA GLY A 557 27.00 -6.30 22.50
C GLY A 557 27.66 -6.00 21.16
N GLY A 558 27.36 -6.80 20.14
CA GLY A 558 27.77 -6.57 18.76
C GLY A 558 26.58 -6.52 17.83
N ILE A 559 26.55 -5.56 16.91
CA ILE A 559 25.45 -5.37 15.98
C ILE A 559 25.95 -5.32 14.54
N ASP A 560 25.24 -6.05 13.66
CA ASP A 560 25.40 -5.98 12.22
C ASP A 560 24.05 -6.06 11.51
N ILE A 561 23.98 -5.45 10.32
CA ILE A 561 22.83 -5.56 9.41
C ILE A 561 23.31 -5.96 8.01
N SER A 562 22.74 -7.04 7.48
CA SER A 562 23.06 -7.55 6.16
C SER A 562 21.84 -7.51 5.24
N ALA A 563 21.91 -6.73 4.16
CA ALA A 563 20.84 -6.63 3.17
C ALA A 563 20.87 -7.80 2.17
N SER A 564 19.69 -8.19 1.67
CA SER A 564 19.59 -9.16 0.57
C SER A 564 20.15 -8.59 -0.73
N LYS A 565 20.92 -9.40 -1.46
CA LYS A 565 21.46 -9.01 -2.78
C LYS A 565 20.38 -8.86 -3.85
N HIS A 566 19.26 -9.57 -3.69
CA HIS A 566 18.16 -9.57 -4.65
C HIS A 566 17.20 -8.41 -4.42
N ASN A 567 16.97 -8.04 -3.15
CA ASN A 567 16.12 -6.92 -2.77
C ASN A 567 16.68 -6.17 -1.56
N ASN A 568 17.33 -5.03 -1.82
CA ASN A 568 17.91 -4.16 -0.80
C ASN A 568 16.90 -3.60 0.22
N GLY A 569 15.59 -3.72 -0.05
CA GLY A 569 14.53 -3.32 0.87
C GLY A 569 14.30 -4.30 2.02
N PHE A 570 14.98 -5.45 2.02
CA PHE A 570 14.95 -6.40 3.12
C PHE A 570 16.37 -6.69 3.62
N ALA A 571 16.52 -6.72 4.94
CA ALA A 571 17.78 -7.05 5.59
C ALA A 571 17.55 -7.96 6.79
N VAL A 572 18.62 -8.61 7.24
CA VAL A 572 18.65 -9.29 8.53
C VAL A 572 19.54 -8.48 9.47
N VAL A 573 18.98 -8.09 10.61
CA VAL A 573 19.75 -7.53 11.73
C VAL A 573 20.12 -8.66 12.68
N ALA A 574 21.35 -8.64 13.18
CA ALA A 574 21.83 -9.57 14.19
C ALA A 574 22.39 -8.79 15.39
N PHE A 575 22.07 -9.28 16.59
CA PHE A 575 22.55 -8.74 17.85
C PHE A 575 23.17 -9.86 18.68
N SER A 576 24.47 -9.79 18.91
CA SER A 576 25.25 -10.74 19.68
C SER A 576 25.60 -10.16 21.05
N VAL A 577 25.62 -10.99 22.10
CA VAL A 577 25.85 -10.57 23.48
C VAL A 577 26.94 -11.43 24.11
N PHE A 578 27.91 -10.78 24.74
CA PHE A 578 29.08 -11.41 25.34
C PHE A 578 29.32 -10.90 26.75
N GLU A 579 29.79 -11.79 27.62
CA GLU A 579 30.34 -11.47 28.94
C GLU A 579 31.75 -10.88 28.79
N TYR A 580 32.05 -9.78 29.48
CA TYR A 580 33.34 -9.12 29.51
C TYR A 580 33.98 -9.27 30.91
N PRO A 581 35.31 -9.45 31.03
CA PRO A 581 36.33 -9.54 29.97
C PRO A 581 36.53 -10.95 29.39
N THR A 582 35.76 -11.96 29.84
CA THR A 582 35.98 -13.37 29.44
C THR A 582 35.70 -13.63 27.95
N MET A 583 34.91 -12.75 27.32
CA MET A 583 34.41 -12.87 25.96
C MET A 583 33.66 -14.18 25.71
N ARG A 584 32.92 -14.66 26.72
CA ARG A 584 32.03 -15.82 26.60
C ARG A 584 30.73 -15.40 25.91
N PRO A 585 30.29 -16.07 24.82
CA PRO A 585 29.02 -15.75 24.17
C PRO A 585 27.85 -16.12 25.08
N LEU A 586 26.96 -15.16 25.33
CA LEU A 586 25.76 -15.32 26.14
C LEU A 586 24.53 -15.62 25.29
N ALA A 587 24.31 -14.83 24.23
CA ALA A 587 23.16 -14.96 23.35
C ALA A 587 23.45 -14.37 21.95
N ILE A 588 22.65 -14.79 20.97
CA ILE A 588 22.59 -14.15 19.65
C ILE A 588 21.14 -14.14 19.17
N PHE A 589 20.70 -13.00 18.67
CA PHE A 589 19.34 -12.75 18.19
C PHE A 589 19.37 -12.30 16.74
N ASP A 590 18.36 -12.69 15.95
CA ASP A 590 18.17 -12.21 14.58
C ASP A 590 16.71 -11.85 14.29
N ASP A 591 16.52 -10.87 13.41
CA ASP A 591 15.23 -10.63 12.78
C ASP A 591 15.34 -10.09 11.36
N VAL A 592 14.28 -10.30 10.57
CA VAL A 592 14.14 -9.72 9.24
C VAL A 592 13.53 -8.32 9.39
N VAL A 593 14.29 -7.32 8.97
CA VAL A 593 13.85 -5.92 8.99
C VAL A 593 13.55 -5.42 7.58
N VAL A 594 12.54 -4.57 7.49
CA VAL A 594 12.16 -3.89 6.27
C VAL A 594 12.88 -2.54 6.21
N ILE A 595 13.65 -2.36 5.14
CA ILE A 595 14.32 -1.10 4.85
C ILE A 595 13.53 -0.39 3.74
N THR A 596 12.82 0.68 4.09
CA THR A 596 12.09 1.51 3.11
C THR A 596 12.94 2.60 2.48
N GLU A 597 14.15 2.79 3.01
CA GLU A 597 15.00 3.94 2.72
C GLU A 597 16.10 3.61 1.71
N PRO A 598 16.32 4.47 0.69
CA PRO A 598 17.37 4.23 -0.29
C PRO A 598 18.76 4.39 0.35
N TYR A 599 19.77 3.75 -0.26
CA TYR A 599 21.16 4.02 0.11
C TYR A 599 21.54 5.43 -0.35
N ILE A 600 21.86 6.29 0.61
CA ILE A 600 22.33 7.64 0.35
C ILE A 600 23.73 7.73 0.98
N THR A 601 24.74 8.01 0.16
CA THR A 601 26.11 8.23 0.63
C THR A 601 26.13 9.28 1.74
N ASP A 602 26.86 9.02 2.83
CA ASP A 602 26.93 9.84 4.05
C ASP A 602 25.62 9.97 4.83
N TYR A 603 24.56 9.21 4.53
CA TYR A 603 23.30 9.20 5.28
C TYR A 603 22.86 7.77 5.62
N LEU A 604 23.82 6.87 5.86
CA LEU A 604 23.55 5.46 6.20
C LEU A 604 22.62 5.31 7.42
N ALA A 605 22.75 6.21 8.40
CA ALA A 605 21.90 6.22 9.59
C ALA A 605 20.40 6.37 9.27
N VAL A 606 20.03 7.11 8.22
CA VAL A 606 18.62 7.23 7.77
C VAL A 606 18.03 5.86 7.46
N ARG A 607 18.88 4.98 6.93
CA ARG A 607 18.48 3.67 6.44
C ARG A 607 18.48 2.61 7.53
N GLU A 608 19.48 2.62 8.39
CA GLU A 608 19.78 1.46 9.26
C GLU A 608 19.61 1.75 10.75
N ALA A 609 19.68 3.01 11.21
CA ALA A 609 19.68 3.30 12.64
C ALA A 609 18.36 2.92 13.35
N ASN A 610 17.22 3.35 12.80
CA ASN A 610 15.91 3.03 13.40
C ASN A 610 15.63 1.52 13.39
N PRO A 611 15.73 0.78 12.26
CA PRO A 611 15.48 -0.66 12.26
C PRO A 611 16.38 -1.45 13.23
N VAL A 612 17.64 -1.02 13.36
CA VAL A 612 18.59 -1.63 14.30
C VAL A 612 18.20 -1.32 15.74
N ALA A 613 17.95 -0.06 16.07
CA ALA A 613 17.61 0.35 17.43
C ALA A 613 16.29 -0.24 17.91
N ASP A 614 15.27 -0.28 17.05
CA ASP A 614 13.96 -0.87 17.35
C ASP A 614 14.11 -2.37 17.66
N PHE A 615 14.91 -3.09 16.88
CA PHE A 615 15.21 -4.50 17.12
C PHE A 615 15.95 -4.72 18.46
N VAL A 616 16.98 -3.92 18.75
CA VAL A 616 17.71 -4.01 20.03
C VAL A 616 16.76 -3.72 21.19
N ASN A 617 16.01 -2.63 21.14
CA ASN A 617 15.05 -2.26 22.19
C ASN A 617 13.98 -3.33 22.41
N GLN A 618 13.53 -3.99 21.33
CA GLN A 618 12.62 -5.13 21.42
C GLN A 618 13.28 -6.30 22.15
N VAL A 619 14.49 -6.72 21.74
CA VAL A 619 15.22 -7.82 22.39
C VAL A 619 15.45 -7.52 23.88
N LEU A 620 15.75 -6.27 24.24
CA LEU A 620 15.95 -5.84 25.62
C LEU A 620 14.66 -5.79 26.44
N THR A 621 13.52 -5.56 25.78
CA THR A 621 12.20 -5.65 26.43
C THR A 621 11.86 -7.11 26.72
N ASP A 622 12.11 -8.00 25.77
CA ASP A 622 11.81 -9.44 25.88
C ASP A 622 12.81 -10.17 26.80
N TYR A 623 14.07 -9.72 26.81
CA TYR A 623 15.17 -10.32 27.59
C TYR A 623 16.04 -9.25 28.29
N PRO A 624 15.52 -8.59 29.34
CA PRO A 624 16.23 -7.50 30.04
C PRO A 624 17.60 -7.90 30.59
N GLN A 625 17.80 -9.17 30.93
CA GLN A 625 19.06 -9.71 31.45
C GLN A 625 20.22 -9.69 30.45
N PHE A 626 19.96 -9.46 29.16
CA PHE A 626 21.00 -9.38 28.13
C PHE A 626 21.30 -7.94 27.71
N ARG A 627 20.92 -6.95 28.52
CA ARG A 627 21.28 -5.55 28.27
C ARG A 627 22.80 -5.36 28.33
N PRO A 628 23.44 -4.90 27.24
CA PRO A 628 24.87 -4.63 27.23
C PRO A 628 25.15 -3.23 27.81
N ASP A 629 26.33 -3.07 28.40
CA ASP A 629 26.86 -1.77 28.83
C ASP A 629 27.37 -0.97 27.63
N VAL A 630 27.97 -1.68 26.66
CA VAL A 630 28.49 -1.08 25.42
C VAL A 630 28.09 -1.89 24.20
N LEU A 631 27.68 -1.20 23.14
CA LEU A 631 27.37 -1.74 21.82
C LEU A 631 28.48 -1.41 20.82
N LEU A 632 29.03 -2.45 20.19
CA LEU A 632 29.97 -2.34 19.09
C LEU A 632 29.23 -2.44 17.76
N CYS A 633 29.28 -1.38 16.95
CA CYS A 633 28.56 -1.26 15.69
C CYS A 633 29.54 -1.33 14.50
N ASP A 634 29.22 -2.12 13.46
CA ASP A 634 29.94 -2.09 12.19
C ASP A 634 29.62 -0.80 11.43
N GLY A 635 30.48 0.21 11.56
CA GLY A 635 30.25 1.54 10.99
C GLY A 635 30.98 2.64 11.73
N ASN A 636 30.80 3.89 11.29
CA ASN A 636 31.43 5.04 11.92
C ASN A 636 30.57 5.59 13.08
N GLY A 637 31.25 6.09 14.11
CA GLY A 637 30.69 6.95 15.15
C GLY A 637 30.89 8.42 14.81
N GLN A 638 31.56 9.17 15.68
CA GLN A 638 31.83 10.60 15.52
C GLN A 638 32.76 10.91 14.34
N PHE A 639 33.51 9.93 13.82
CA PHE A 639 34.30 10.08 12.60
C PHE A 639 33.39 10.07 11.35
N HIS A 640 32.68 11.17 11.16
CA HIS A 640 31.70 11.35 10.09
C HIS A 640 31.65 12.82 9.67
N ILE A 641 31.26 13.11 8.42
CA ILE A 641 31.19 14.48 7.86
C ILE A 641 30.41 15.46 8.75
N ARG A 642 29.40 14.96 9.48
CA ARG A 642 28.57 15.74 10.40
C ARG A 642 28.81 15.37 11.87
N ARG A 643 29.96 14.76 12.20
CA ARG A 643 30.33 14.27 13.54
C ARG A 643 29.28 13.37 14.21
N CYS A 644 28.49 12.67 13.40
CA CYS A 644 27.40 11.81 13.86
C CYS A 644 27.18 10.72 12.81
N GLY A 645 27.82 9.57 12.99
CA GLY A 645 27.69 8.38 12.15
C GLY A 645 26.66 7.40 12.71
N LEU A 646 26.56 6.21 12.10
CA LEU A 646 25.57 5.19 12.44
C LEU A 646 25.59 4.81 13.94
N ALA A 647 26.78 4.64 14.52
CA ALA A 647 26.91 4.27 15.94
C ALA A 647 26.31 5.34 16.87
N CYS A 648 26.49 6.63 16.55
CA CYS A 648 25.92 7.73 17.34
C CYS A 648 24.39 7.70 17.34
N HIS A 649 23.77 7.42 16.18
CA HIS A 649 22.32 7.30 16.07
C HIS A 649 21.79 6.09 16.86
N ILE A 650 22.43 4.93 16.73
CA ILE A 650 22.04 3.73 17.50
C ILE A 650 22.13 4.00 19.00
N GLY A 651 23.20 4.66 19.47
CA GLY A 651 23.37 4.99 20.88
C GLY A 651 22.30 5.94 21.39
N ALA A 652 21.95 6.97 20.61
CA ALA A 652 20.89 7.91 20.95
C ALA A 652 19.49 7.25 21.02
N LEU A 653 19.21 6.28 20.14
CA LEU A 653 17.91 5.61 20.05
C LEU A 653 17.75 4.46 21.06
N THR A 654 18.85 3.80 21.46
CA THR A 654 18.84 2.69 22.42
C THR A 654 19.13 3.13 23.86
N GLY A 655 19.75 4.30 24.03
CA GLY A 655 20.22 4.80 25.32
C GLY A 655 21.42 4.00 25.89
N ILE A 656 22.15 3.29 25.04
CA ILE A 656 23.32 2.48 25.41
C ILE A 656 24.59 3.10 24.83
N ALA A 657 25.71 3.01 25.55
CA ALA A 657 26.99 3.48 25.04
C ALA A 657 27.39 2.74 23.77
N THR A 658 27.91 3.45 22.76
CA THR A 658 28.17 2.87 21.43
C THR A 658 29.56 3.21 20.92
N VAL A 659 30.17 2.25 20.23
CA VAL A 659 31.46 2.40 19.54
C VAL A 659 31.28 2.06 18.06
N GLY A 660 31.78 2.94 17.19
CA GLY A 660 31.84 2.67 15.75
C GLY A 660 33.16 2.00 15.37
N VAL A 661 33.09 0.80 14.79
CA VAL A 661 34.24 0.08 14.26
C VAL A 661 34.08 -0.08 12.75
N ALA A 662 34.76 0.76 11.96
CA ALA A 662 34.68 0.70 10.51
C ALA A 662 35.81 -0.16 9.90
N LYS A 663 35.46 -0.93 8.86
CA LYS A 663 36.41 -1.80 8.13
C LYS A 663 37.29 -1.05 7.12
N ASN A 664 36.86 0.14 6.69
CA ASN A 664 37.52 0.98 5.69
C ASN A 664 37.52 2.46 6.14
N LEU A 665 38.51 3.23 5.70
CA LEU A 665 38.58 4.67 5.97
C LEU A 665 37.49 5.41 5.19
N ASN A 666 36.70 6.22 5.88
CA ASN A 666 35.71 7.09 5.24
C ASN A 666 36.38 8.37 4.69
N LEU A 667 36.58 8.43 3.38
CA LEU A 667 37.19 9.58 2.70
C LEU A 667 36.24 10.79 2.58
N SER A 668 34.93 10.63 2.77
CA SER A 668 33.97 11.73 2.61
C SER A 668 34.25 12.86 3.61
N LEU A 669 34.64 12.52 4.84
CA LEU A 669 35.00 13.51 5.87
C LEU A 669 36.26 14.30 5.46
N LEU A 670 37.29 13.61 4.97
CA LEU A 670 38.52 14.23 4.47
C LEU A 670 38.23 15.20 3.32
N LYS A 671 37.46 14.75 2.33
CA LYS A 671 37.06 15.59 1.19
C LYS A 671 36.25 16.81 1.61
N ALA A 672 35.33 16.65 2.56
CA ALA A 672 34.53 17.75 3.08
C ALA A 672 35.34 18.75 3.92
N ALA A 673 36.42 18.28 4.56
CA ALA A 673 37.39 19.11 5.24
C ALA A 673 38.38 19.81 4.28
N GLY A 674 38.24 19.61 2.96
CA GLY A 674 39.11 20.23 1.96
C GLY A 674 40.45 19.52 1.78
N ALA A 675 40.55 18.23 2.10
CA ALA A 675 41.77 17.45 1.95
C ALA A 675 42.29 17.47 0.49
N ASP A 676 43.53 17.89 0.32
CA ASP A 676 44.29 17.78 -0.91
C ASP A 676 45.03 16.43 -0.99
N ASP A 677 45.80 16.23 -2.07
CA ASP A 677 46.56 15.00 -2.28
C ASP A 677 47.62 14.75 -1.18
N ASP A 678 48.08 15.79 -0.50
CA ASP A 678 49.09 15.67 0.56
C ASP A 678 48.46 15.23 1.89
N VAL A 679 47.25 15.69 2.19
CA VAL A 679 46.44 15.17 3.32
C VAL A 679 46.08 13.68 3.12
N LEU A 680 45.79 13.28 1.88
CA LEU A 680 45.53 11.87 1.56
C LEU A 680 46.79 11.00 1.73
N LYS A 681 47.97 11.49 1.32
CA LYS A 681 49.25 10.80 1.58
C LYS A 681 49.54 10.67 3.07
N ALA A 682 49.32 11.73 3.86
CA ALA A 682 49.51 11.69 5.31
C ALA A 682 48.59 10.64 5.96
N ALA A 683 47.34 10.51 5.49
CA ALA A 683 46.43 9.47 5.95
C ALA A 683 46.96 8.05 5.63
N ASP A 684 47.48 7.84 4.42
CA ASP A 684 48.08 6.58 4.02
C ASP A 684 49.34 6.24 4.83
N GLU A 685 50.16 7.24 5.18
CA GLU A 685 51.34 7.08 6.04
C GLU A 685 50.97 6.61 7.44
N VAL A 686 49.94 7.19 8.07
CA VAL A 686 49.44 6.74 9.38
C VAL A 686 48.94 5.30 9.31
N ILE A 687 48.20 4.94 8.26
CA ILE A 687 47.72 3.57 8.05
C ILE A 687 48.89 2.60 7.86
N ALA A 688 49.89 2.97 7.05
CA ALA A 688 51.07 2.17 6.80
C ALA A 688 51.89 1.95 8.08
N ASN A 689 52.04 2.99 8.90
CA ASN A 689 52.74 2.92 10.18
C ASN A 689 52.07 1.89 11.11
N VAL A 690 50.75 2.01 11.34
CA VAL A 690 50.00 1.04 12.16
C VAL A 690 50.06 -0.38 11.59
N SER A 691 49.96 -0.51 10.27
CA SER A 691 50.04 -1.81 9.58
C SER A 691 51.41 -2.48 9.70
N SER A 692 52.47 -1.71 9.92
CA SER A 692 53.86 -2.17 10.05
C SER A 692 54.25 -2.58 11.47
N GLN A 693 53.44 -2.23 12.48
CA GLN A 693 53.70 -2.60 13.87
C GLN A 693 53.68 -4.13 14.04
N THR A 694 54.38 -4.63 15.07
CA THR A 694 54.49 -6.06 15.36
C THR A 694 53.44 -6.56 16.34
N SER A 695 53.02 -5.74 17.31
CA SER A 695 51.92 -6.01 18.24
C SER A 695 50.61 -5.35 17.81
N ASP A 696 49.50 -5.76 18.43
CA ASP A 696 48.23 -5.02 18.37
C ASP A 696 48.40 -3.69 19.13
N GLY A 697 47.68 -2.66 18.66
CA GLY A 697 47.86 -1.29 19.13
C GLY A 697 47.10 -0.31 18.25
N TYR A 698 47.20 0.97 18.57
CA TYR A 698 46.52 2.02 17.82
C TYR A 698 47.38 3.27 17.67
N THR A 699 47.02 4.10 16.69
CA THR A 699 47.59 5.44 16.54
C THR A 699 46.44 6.43 16.32
N PRO A 700 46.41 7.55 17.07
CA PRO A 700 45.47 8.64 16.84
C PRO A 700 45.53 9.14 15.40
N PHE A 701 44.37 9.32 14.77
CA PHE A 701 44.29 9.88 13.42
C PHE A 701 44.24 11.41 13.50
N ASP A 702 45.42 12.02 13.64
CA ASP A 702 45.64 13.46 13.82
C ASP A 702 45.72 14.27 12.52
N VAL A 703 45.50 13.60 11.37
CA VAL A 703 45.40 14.22 10.04
C VAL A 703 44.25 15.24 9.97
N ILE A 704 43.20 15.05 10.77
CA ILE A 704 42.11 16.02 10.94
C ILE A 704 41.96 16.33 12.43
N LEU A 705 41.81 17.62 12.78
CA LEU A 705 41.53 18.05 14.14
C LEU A 705 40.05 18.45 14.34
N PRO A 706 39.46 18.18 15.52
CA PRO A 706 40.01 17.36 16.61
C PRO A 706 40.13 15.88 16.21
N VAL A 707 40.93 15.11 16.95
CA VAL A 707 41.05 13.65 16.73
C VAL A 707 39.72 12.99 17.06
N LEU A 708 39.12 12.31 16.07
CA LEU A 708 37.81 11.65 16.20
C LEU A 708 37.87 10.13 15.98
N MET A 709 39.06 9.60 15.67
CA MET A 709 39.25 8.20 15.30
C MET A 709 40.68 7.75 15.61
N ASN A 710 40.81 6.48 15.97
CA ASN A 710 42.08 5.78 16.11
C ASN A 710 42.21 4.70 15.03
N VAL A 711 43.32 4.71 14.30
CA VAL A 711 43.68 3.61 13.37
C VAL A 711 44.22 2.48 14.23
N THR A 712 43.54 1.34 14.23
CA THR A 712 43.76 0.27 15.21
C THR A 712 44.09 -1.04 14.53
N ARG A 713 45.19 -1.67 14.94
CA ARG A 713 45.60 -3.00 14.52
C ARG A 713 45.06 -4.04 15.50
N LEU A 714 44.36 -5.04 14.97
CA LEU A 714 43.67 -6.07 15.75
C LEU A 714 44.03 -7.49 15.29
N GLY A 715 44.23 -8.39 16.24
CA GLY A 715 44.37 -9.83 16.02
C GLY A 715 45.49 -10.20 15.05
N GLY A 716 46.59 -9.44 15.06
CA GLY A 716 47.75 -9.65 14.19
C GLY A 716 47.55 -9.33 12.70
N SER A 717 46.37 -8.83 12.30
CA SER A 717 46.06 -8.45 10.92
C SER A 717 46.96 -7.30 10.45
N LYS A 718 47.44 -7.36 9.20
CA LYS A 718 48.13 -6.21 8.56
C LYS A 718 47.18 -5.13 8.08
N VAL A 719 45.89 -5.44 7.99
CA VAL A 719 44.86 -4.47 7.61
C VAL A 719 44.18 -3.96 8.88
N PRO A 720 44.31 -2.66 9.22
CA PRO A 720 43.72 -2.11 10.42
C PRO A 720 42.20 -1.95 10.31
N VAL A 721 41.59 -1.58 11.43
CA VAL A 721 40.22 -1.06 11.52
C VAL A 721 40.26 0.38 12.04
N PHE A 722 39.13 1.06 11.90
CA PHE A 722 38.99 2.47 12.19
C PHE A 722 37.99 2.64 13.33
N VAL A 723 38.49 2.89 14.54
CA VAL A 723 37.67 2.97 15.75
C VAL A 723 37.34 4.42 16.03
N SER A 724 36.06 4.72 16.23
CA SER A 724 35.57 6.05 16.59
C SER A 724 34.55 5.95 17.72
N ALA A 725 34.57 6.90 18.65
CA ALA A 725 33.56 7.02 19.69
C ALA A 725 32.17 7.18 19.04
N GLY A 726 31.16 6.46 19.51
CA GLY A 726 29.77 6.63 19.08
C GLY A 726 29.07 7.68 19.95
N TYR A 727 28.35 7.20 20.97
CA TYR A 727 27.61 8.01 21.93
C TYR A 727 27.81 7.46 23.35
N GLY A 728 27.98 8.32 24.35
CA GLY A 728 28.14 7.90 25.77
C GLY A 728 29.49 7.26 26.13
N ILE A 729 30.53 7.39 25.30
CA ILE A 729 31.86 6.81 25.54
C ILE A 729 32.97 7.65 24.90
N ASP A 730 34.12 7.74 25.55
CA ASP A 730 35.31 8.43 25.04
C ASP A 730 36.13 7.58 24.05
N LEU A 731 36.87 8.24 23.17
CA LEU A 731 37.60 7.58 22.08
C LEU A 731 38.68 6.60 22.56
N ASP A 732 39.42 6.96 23.62
CA ASP A 732 40.46 6.09 24.17
C ASP A 732 39.87 4.82 24.79
N LEU A 733 38.80 4.97 25.60
CA LEU A 733 38.09 3.85 26.21
C LEU A 733 37.46 2.93 25.14
N ALA A 734 36.83 3.53 24.13
CA ALA A 734 36.28 2.82 22.98
C ALA A 734 37.34 1.98 22.25
N THR A 735 38.55 2.53 22.09
CA THR A 735 39.65 1.84 21.40
C THR A 735 40.20 0.68 22.23
N GLN A 736 40.38 0.87 23.54
CA GLN A 736 40.82 -0.20 24.43
C GLN A 736 39.81 -1.36 24.49
N LEU A 737 38.51 -1.04 24.53
CA LEU A 737 37.45 -2.05 24.50
C LEU A 737 37.49 -2.86 23.20
N VAL A 738 37.68 -2.21 22.05
CA VAL A 738 37.78 -2.90 20.75
C VAL A 738 39.01 -3.80 20.68
N ILE A 739 40.15 -3.37 21.23
CA ILE A 739 41.39 -4.18 21.28
C ILE A 739 41.20 -5.42 22.16
N THR A 740 40.63 -5.25 23.36
CA THR A 740 40.44 -6.36 24.32
C THR A 740 39.39 -7.38 23.87
N THR A 741 38.43 -6.96 23.06
CA THR A 741 37.36 -7.82 22.51
C THR A 741 37.74 -8.51 21.19
N ALA A 742 38.94 -8.24 20.65
CA ALA A 742 39.39 -8.78 19.37
C ALA A 742 40.21 -10.07 19.51
N ARG A 743 39.84 -11.07 18.70
CA ARG A 743 40.64 -12.28 18.46
C ARG A 743 41.16 -12.37 17.03
N ASN A 744 40.64 -11.53 16.15
CA ASN A 744 40.92 -11.46 14.72
C ASN A 744 40.94 -9.98 14.31
N ARG A 745 41.04 -9.70 13.00
CA ARG A 745 40.90 -8.33 12.45
C ARG A 745 39.66 -7.57 12.94
N ILE A 746 38.57 -8.27 13.22
CA ILE A 746 37.30 -7.70 13.67
C ILE A 746 37.03 -8.25 15.08
N CYS A 747 36.50 -7.41 15.97
CA CYS A 747 36.13 -7.81 17.32
C CYS A 747 35.06 -8.91 17.31
N GLU A 748 35.11 -9.80 18.31
CA GLU A 748 34.26 -11.00 18.33
C GLU A 748 32.75 -10.68 18.31
N PRO A 749 32.25 -9.64 19.01
CA PRO A 749 30.83 -9.30 18.97
C PRO A 749 30.34 -8.93 17.55
N ILE A 750 31.04 -8.03 16.86
CA ILE A 750 30.68 -7.63 15.49
C ILE A 750 30.84 -8.81 14.53
N ARG A 751 31.94 -9.57 14.63
CA ARG A 751 32.17 -10.73 13.78
C ARG A 751 31.06 -11.79 13.93
N SER A 752 30.62 -12.07 15.15
CA SER A 752 29.54 -13.02 15.41
C SER A 752 28.21 -12.54 14.83
N ALA A 753 27.93 -11.23 14.90
CA ALA A 753 26.73 -10.65 14.31
C ALA A 753 26.77 -10.70 12.77
N ASP A 754 27.89 -10.30 12.14
CA ASP A 754 28.10 -10.30 10.67
C ASP A 754 28.02 -11.71 10.06
N LEU A 755 28.58 -12.73 10.72
CA LEU A 755 28.49 -14.11 10.22
C LEU A 755 27.05 -14.63 10.30
N HIS A 756 26.35 -14.38 11.41
CA HIS A 756 24.98 -14.83 11.63
C HIS A 756 23.99 -14.11 10.71
N SER A 757 24.09 -12.79 10.57
CA SER A 757 23.24 -12.00 9.68
C SER A 757 23.35 -12.49 8.23
N ARG A 758 24.58 -12.75 7.73
CA ARG A 758 24.81 -13.28 6.38
C ARG A 758 24.32 -14.70 6.18
N GLU A 759 24.49 -15.57 7.17
CA GLU A 759 23.94 -16.94 7.12
C GLU A 759 22.42 -16.89 7.00
N LYS A 760 21.77 -16.05 7.82
CA LYS A 760 20.32 -15.85 7.80
C LYS A 760 19.82 -15.18 6.53
N VAL A 761 20.59 -14.25 5.94
CA VAL A 761 20.26 -13.73 4.60
C VAL A 761 20.23 -14.87 3.57
N ARG A 762 21.22 -15.77 3.58
CA ARG A 762 21.21 -16.90 2.64
C ARG A 762 20.04 -17.84 2.90
N GLU A 763 19.72 -18.13 4.15
CA GLU A 763 18.60 -18.98 4.55
C GLU A 763 17.23 -18.38 4.15
N TYR A 764 17.04 -17.07 4.33
CA TYR A 764 15.75 -16.43 4.11
C TYR A 764 15.56 -15.90 2.67
N PHE A 765 16.64 -15.68 1.91
CA PHE A 765 16.59 -15.01 0.60
C PHE A 765 17.22 -15.79 -0.57
N ASP A 766 18.30 -16.55 -0.35
CA ASP A 766 19.11 -17.10 -1.46
C ASP A 766 18.88 -18.60 -1.74
N ASN A 767 18.27 -19.33 -0.80
CA ASN A 767 17.96 -20.77 -0.92
C ASN A 767 16.47 -21.00 -1.04
#